data_AF-A0A3M1MSW6-F1
#
_entry.id   AF-A0A3M1MSW6-F1
#
_cell.length_a   1.000
_cell.length_b   1.000
_cell.length_c   1.000
_cell.angle_alpha   90.00
_cell.angle_beta   90.00
_cell.angle_gamma   90.00
#
_symmetry.space_group_name_H-M   'P 1'
#
loop_
_entity.id
_entity.type
_entity.pdbx_description
1 polymer ?
#
loop_
_entity_poly.entity_id
_entity_poly.type
_entity_poly.pdbx_seq_one_letter_code
_entity_poly.pdbx_strand_id
1 'polypeptide(L)'
;MGNLSPLWAQGVEEVRVWEYAPYEVEIAYAFESAQATVPAAQQEFLEQLRDYLKNTFRAAWRVHMAPISVEHLPLVVRRFDQFALQDIRATELVLVVSLQHEDAKIIRTYDAAAEHLPAVMADSVTAERVGFSARELGESLDEDTAKLIDKLQVVEGGLPAVFAGLREGTIAGALVPRTALPDVAEFSRPLITLLPWQTDHLLRRQDKVIYLVISDDEGQWRIRARELDCPMQYMGEAFEERTPWWDQAPRVAASVIQRAFAPIARVEEAEARSAKIRLRAGGLIVDDGNPARIRVGDVLQPIVRRNDRYGVPTLLEPLKWTFAAVIASDGVHADVNVYTYSGGPGLQGRKNRRTQRVLLRVRPKYPQTDLQLVVRGEPEQTIAGSFIYNRDLLTEQFDLLGRTDWRGIFTIPVPAGPVRVLPEEIRAARFRAKREKELEEQRKRQAEEARRAAAEEGEPVGDAPAAPPQEKSAASTSSQEQDLLEVDPANDPHVVALNFPLMLVYVKNGDTVLAKLPMVPGLRQREVAELPDDRRRLRSEAFVRGFQGEVLDMVGLRSLLAAQIQMYVKEKDRQRAEAALRHLRRLPNYTEMADRLERIQREMLNEENGPITRSERARIDRMFQITRDMLQKYMQDDLLPRSEQLFRQAFGAETPQATGSGA
;
A
#
# COMPACT_ATOMS: atom_id res chain seq x y z
N MET A 1 11.93 -1.88 -40.65
CA MET A 1 11.92 -2.98 -39.66
C MET A 1 13.33 -3.53 -39.52
N GLY A 2 14.15 -2.89 -38.67
CA GLY A 2 15.54 -3.28 -38.42
C GLY A 2 15.69 -3.79 -36.98
N ASN A 3 16.48 -4.84 -36.81
CA ASN A 3 16.82 -5.45 -35.53
C ASN A 3 17.40 -4.42 -34.56
N LEU A 4 16.57 -3.98 -33.61
CA LEU A 4 17.02 -3.37 -32.36
C LEU A 4 17.44 -4.51 -31.44
N SER A 5 18.68 -4.97 -31.59
CA SER A 5 19.34 -5.66 -30.49
C SER A 5 19.48 -4.65 -29.35
N PRO A 6 19.03 -4.98 -28.13
CA PRO A 6 19.28 -4.11 -27.00
C PRO A 6 20.79 -4.01 -26.74
N LEU A 7 21.31 -2.81 -26.52
CA LEU A 7 22.73 -2.58 -26.16
C LEU A 7 23.14 -3.21 -24.82
N TRP A 8 22.23 -3.78 -24.01
CA TRP A 8 22.61 -4.66 -22.90
C TRP A 8 23.04 -6.07 -23.36
N ALA A 9 22.91 -6.38 -24.66
CA ALA A 9 23.31 -7.65 -25.26
C ALA A 9 24.61 -7.56 -26.10
N GLN A 10 25.23 -6.38 -26.18
CA GLN A 10 26.51 -6.19 -26.87
C GLN A 10 27.55 -5.61 -25.91
N GLY A 11 27.96 -6.49 -25.02
CA GLY A 11 29.11 -6.38 -24.15
C GLY A 11 29.15 -7.73 -23.46
N VAL A 12 30.27 -8.44 -23.56
CA VAL A 12 30.55 -9.55 -22.66
C VAL A 12 30.76 -8.93 -21.28
N GLU A 13 29.69 -8.42 -20.65
CA GLU A 13 29.72 -8.14 -19.23
C GLU A 13 29.89 -9.50 -18.58
N GLU A 14 31.06 -9.70 -17.93
CA GLU A 14 31.20 -10.75 -16.93
C GLU A 14 29.90 -10.81 -16.14
N VAL A 15 29.20 -11.95 -16.19
CA VAL A 15 27.97 -12.13 -15.42
C VAL A 15 28.38 -12.05 -13.96
N ARG A 16 28.36 -10.83 -13.41
CA ARG A 16 28.75 -10.58 -12.02
C ARG A 16 27.72 -11.30 -11.17
N VAL A 17 28.19 -12.31 -10.44
CA VAL A 17 27.36 -13.09 -9.53
C VAL A 17 26.75 -12.12 -8.51
N TRP A 18 25.41 -12.06 -8.46
CA TRP A 18 24.65 -11.00 -7.77
C TRP A 18 25.10 -10.72 -6.34
N GLU A 19 25.39 -11.79 -5.60
CA GLU A 19 25.86 -11.77 -4.22
C GLU A 19 27.32 -11.32 -4.04
N TYR A 20 28.15 -11.40 -5.09
CA TYR A 20 29.56 -10.95 -5.09
C TYR A 20 29.78 -9.68 -5.93
N ALA A 21 28.70 -9.07 -6.40
CA ALA A 21 28.75 -7.82 -7.15
C ALA A 21 28.57 -6.64 -6.18
N PRO A 22 29.55 -5.72 -6.07
CA PRO A 22 29.37 -4.50 -5.29
C PRO A 22 28.29 -3.62 -5.91
N TYR A 23 27.72 -2.74 -5.10
CA TYR A 23 26.90 -1.63 -5.59
C TYR A 23 27.80 -0.61 -6.30
N GLU A 24 27.46 -0.27 -7.54
CA GLU A 24 28.03 0.92 -8.19
C GLU A 24 27.19 2.14 -7.75
N VAL A 25 27.79 3.01 -6.93
CA VAL A 25 27.10 4.13 -6.28
C VAL A 25 27.74 5.45 -6.69
N GLU A 26 26.92 6.36 -7.20
CA GLU A 26 27.34 7.72 -7.49
C GLU A 26 26.82 8.69 -6.44
N ILE A 27 27.72 9.48 -5.84
CA ILE A 27 27.38 10.60 -4.97
C ILE A 27 27.41 11.86 -5.83
N ALA A 28 26.22 12.33 -6.22
CA ALA A 28 26.04 13.58 -6.94
C ALA A 28 25.95 14.72 -5.92
N TYR A 29 27.00 15.53 -5.78
CA TYR A 29 27.11 16.52 -4.70
C TYR A 29 26.97 17.98 -5.16
N ALA A 30 26.53 18.86 -4.26
CA ALA A 30 26.58 20.31 -4.45
C ALA A 30 26.82 21.06 -3.13
N PHE A 31 27.60 22.14 -3.22
CA PHE A 31 27.81 23.12 -2.15
C PHE A 31 27.07 24.41 -2.52
N GLU A 32 26.07 24.81 -1.73
CA GLU A 32 25.18 25.93 -2.07
C GLU A 32 25.77 27.32 -1.76
N SER A 33 26.70 27.42 -0.81
CA SER A 33 27.24 28.72 -0.37
C SER A 33 28.63 29.00 -0.95
N ALA A 34 28.80 30.17 -1.58
CA ALA A 34 30.09 30.68 -2.04
C ALA A 34 30.96 31.25 -0.88
N GLN A 35 30.35 31.54 0.26
CA GLN A 35 31.03 31.99 1.49
C GLN A 35 31.48 30.83 2.37
N ALA A 36 31.03 29.61 2.05
CA ALA A 36 31.11 28.48 2.95
C ALA A 36 32.51 27.91 3.14
N THR A 37 33.25 27.76 2.05
CA THR A 37 34.54 27.07 2.05
C THR A 37 35.28 27.34 0.75
N VAL A 38 36.59 27.58 0.85
CA VAL A 38 37.52 27.68 -0.28
C VAL A 38 37.58 26.32 -1.01
N PRO A 39 37.83 26.24 -2.34
CA PRO A 39 37.90 24.97 -3.06
C PRO A 39 38.76 23.88 -2.39
N ALA A 40 39.85 24.26 -1.73
CA ALA A 40 40.69 23.34 -0.96
C ALA A 40 39.92 22.62 0.17
N ALA A 41 39.07 23.33 0.91
CA ALA A 41 38.27 22.76 1.99
C ALA A 41 37.11 21.88 1.47
N GLN A 42 36.57 22.19 0.28
CA GLN A 42 35.61 21.31 -0.40
C GLN A 42 36.29 20.01 -0.84
N GLN A 43 37.50 20.09 -1.40
CA GLN A 43 38.27 18.92 -1.77
C GLN A 43 38.59 18.04 -0.55
N GLU A 44 39.06 18.65 0.54
CA GLU A 44 39.31 17.94 1.80
C GLU A 44 38.04 17.26 2.33
N PHE A 45 36.89 17.94 2.29
CA PHE A 45 35.60 17.33 2.65
C PHE A 45 35.30 16.08 1.82
N LEU A 46 35.50 16.15 0.50
CA LEU A 46 35.20 15.04 -0.42
C LEU A 46 36.15 13.86 -0.20
N GLU A 47 37.44 14.12 0.09
CA GLU A 47 38.43 13.11 0.43
C GLU A 47 38.06 12.40 1.74
N GLN A 48 37.75 13.17 2.80
CA GLN A 48 37.33 12.59 4.08
C GLN A 48 36.01 11.80 3.95
N LEU A 49 35.02 12.34 3.23
CA LEU A 49 33.75 11.64 2.97
C LEU A 49 33.99 10.31 2.24
N ARG A 50 34.86 10.32 1.22
CA ARG A 50 35.23 9.10 0.49
C ARG A 50 35.83 8.06 1.41
N ASP A 51 36.70 8.45 2.34
CA ASP A 51 37.30 7.54 3.31
C ASP A 51 36.29 7.01 4.32
N TYR A 52 35.37 7.85 4.82
CA TYR A 52 34.26 7.41 5.66
C TYR A 52 33.40 6.37 4.96
N LEU A 53 33.01 6.61 3.70
CA LEU A 53 32.18 5.67 2.92
C LEU A 53 32.91 4.37 2.62
N LYS A 54 34.20 4.43 2.22
CA LYS A 54 35.04 3.24 2.00
C LYS A 54 35.16 2.40 3.27
N ASN A 55 35.36 3.02 4.43
CA ASN A 55 35.48 2.30 5.70
C ASN A 55 34.14 1.69 6.16
N THR A 56 33.03 2.39 5.89
CA THR A 56 31.68 1.98 6.30
C THR A 56 31.12 0.84 5.44
N PHE A 57 31.22 0.97 4.10
CA PHE A 57 30.64 -0.01 3.17
C PHE A 57 31.65 -1.04 2.66
N ARG A 58 32.95 -0.72 2.70
CA ARG A 58 34.05 -1.60 2.27
C ARG A 58 33.83 -2.14 0.87
N ALA A 59 34.08 -3.44 0.67
CA ALA A 59 33.92 -4.11 -0.61
C ALA A 59 32.48 -4.12 -1.14
N ALA A 60 31.47 -3.82 -0.31
CA ALA A 60 30.08 -3.82 -0.77
C ALA A 60 29.78 -2.66 -1.73
N TRP A 61 30.55 -1.57 -1.69
CA TRP A 61 30.36 -0.39 -2.54
C TRP A 61 31.58 -0.11 -3.42
N ARG A 62 31.29 0.39 -4.61
CA ARG A 62 32.22 1.17 -5.43
C ARG A 62 31.62 2.56 -5.55
N VAL A 63 32.33 3.54 -5.00
CA VAL A 63 31.85 4.91 -4.87
C VAL A 63 32.50 5.79 -5.93
N HIS A 64 31.65 6.45 -6.71
CA HIS A 64 32.01 7.55 -7.60
C HIS A 64 31.43 8.83 -7.03
N MET A 65 32.14 9.95 -7.16
CA MET A 65 31.67 11.24 -6.66
C MET A 65 31.80 12.25 -7.79
N ALA A 66 30.71 12.93 -8.12
CA ALA A 66 30.66 13.92 -9.18
C ALA A 66 29.79 15.11 -8.74
N PRO A 67 30.09 16.33 -9.18
CA PRO A 67 29.24 17.47 -8.90
C PRO A 67 27.89 17.31 -9.62
N ILE A 68 26.82 17.82 -9.00
CA ILE A 68 25.51 17.92 -9.65
C ILE A 68 25.65 18.87 -10.84
N SER A 69 25.18 18.44 -12.01
CA SER A 69 25.21 19.26 -13.22
C SER A 69 24.48 20.59 -13.03
N VAL A 70 24.94 21.62 -13.73
CA VAL A 70 24.31 22.95 -13.72
C VAL A 70 22.84 22.93 -14.13
N GLU A 71 22.44 21.91 -14.91
CA GLU A 71 21.08 21.71 -15.40
C GLU A 71 20.15 21.29 -14.27
N HIS A 72 20.64 20.40 -13.39
CA HIS A 72 19.86 19.78 -12.32
C HIS A 72 19.93 20.61 -11.03
N LEU A 73 21.00 21.37 -10.83
CA LEU A 73 21.30 22.07 -9.57
C LEU A 73 20.13 22.95 -9.06
N PRO A 74 19.51 23.84 -9.87
CA PRO A 74 18.42 24.68 -9.38
C PRO A 74 17.20 23.89 -8.90
N LEU A 75 16.88 22.78 -9.58
CA LEU A 75 15.77 21.90 -9.22
C LEU A 75 16.08 21.14 -7.92
N VAL A 76 17.26 20.53 -7.84
CA VAL A 76 17.69 19.71 -6.69
C VAL A 76 17.75 20.57 -5.43
N VAL A 77 18.34 21.76 -5.50
CA VAL A 77 18.47 22.66 -4.34
C VAL A 77 17.11 23.16 -3.85
N ARG A 78 16.25 23.65 -4.76
CA ARG A 78 14.97 24.27 -4.40
C ARG A 78 13.88 23.28 -3.99
N ARG A 79 13.87 22.08 -4.58
CA ARG A 79 12.79 21.08 -4.39
C ARG A 79 13.33 19.73 -3.90
N PHE A 80 14.42 19.74 -3.13
CA PHE A 80 15.17 18.54 -2.72
C PHE A 80 14.28 17.37 -2.26
N ASP A 81 13.29 17.65 -1.42
CA ASP A 81 12.41 16.64 -0.82
C ASP A 81 11.28 16.15 -1.75
N GLN A 82 11.02 16.88 -2.84
CA GLN A 82 9.81 16.71 -3.65
C GLN A 82 10.07 16.42 -5.12
N PHE A 83 11.28 16.68 -5.64
CA PHE A 83 11.55 16.44 -7.06
C PHE A 83 11.43 14.94 -7.39
N ALA A 84 10.88 14.66 -8.56
CA ALA A 84 10.81 13.33 -9.14
C ALA A 84 11.84 13.17 -10.27
N LEU A 85 12.09 11.93 -10.69
CA LEU A 85 12.98 11.63 -11.81
C LEU A 85 12.57 12.36 -13.11
N GLN A 86 11.27 12.54 -13.32
CA GLN A 86 10.75 13.23 -14.51
C GLN A 86 11.05 14.74 -14.46
N ASP A 87 11.09 15.35 -13.28
CA ASP A 87 11.46 16.76 -13.14
C ASP A 87 12.92 16.98 -13.59
N ILE A 88 13.82 16.06 -13.24
CA ILE A 88 15.23 16.09 -13.68
C ILE A 88 15.29 15.94 -15.19
N ARG A 89 14.68 14.88 -15.74
CA ARG A 89 14.68 14.60 -17.18
C ARG A 89 14.14 15.74 -18.02
N ALA A 90 13.18 16.51 -17.51
CA ALA A 90 12.61 17.66 -18.21
C ALA A 90 13.63 18.80 -18.44
N THR A 91 14.68 18.88 -17.62
CA THR A 91 15.73 19.92 -17.72
C THR A 91 16.91 19.53 -18.61
N GLU A 92 16.98 18.26 -19.01
CA GLU A 92 18.08 17.67 -19.76
C GLU A 92 18.09 18.06 -21.24
N LEU A 93 19.26 17.96 -21.84
CA LEU A 93 19.48 18.04 -23.28
C LEU A 93 19.19 16.72 -23.97
N VAL A 94 18.77 16.78 -25.22
CA VAL A 94 18.53 15.64 -26.09
C VAL A 94 19.25 15.86 -27.41
N LEU A 95 20.04 14.86 -27.80
CA LEU A 95 20.65 14.78 -29.12
C LEU A 95 19.59 14.39 -30.13
N VAL A 96 19.36 15.26 -31.11
CA VAL A 96 18.45 15.04 -32.23
C VAL A 96 19.24 14.94 -33.52
N VAL A 97 18.78 14.08 -34.42
CA VAL A 97 19.34 13.91 -35.77
C VAL A 97 18.28 14.30 -36.79
N SER A 98 18.63 15.16 -37.76
CA SER A 98 17.71 15.55 -38.83
C SER A 98 17.31 14.33 -39.65
N LEU A 99 16.02 14.20 -39.96
CA LEU A 99 15.50 13.16 -40.85
C LEU A 99 15.82 13.43 -42.33
N GLN A 100 16.19 14.67 -42.67
CA GLN A 100 16.51 15.09 -44.04
C GLN A 100 17.98 14.87 -44.41
N HIS A 101 18.85 14.64 -43.41
CA HIS A 101 20.26 14.38 -43.64
C HIS A 101 20.52 12.99 -44.23
N GLU A 102 21.51 12.86 -45.12
CA GLU A 102 21.81 11.59 -45.82
C GLU A 102 22.17 10.44 -44.87
N ASP A 103 22.97 10.73 -43.83
CA ASP A 103 23.41 9.75 -42.83
C ASP A 103 22.38 9.42 -41.74
N ALA A 104 21.19 10.05 -41.77
CA ALA A 104 20.15 9.85 -40.77
C ALA A 104 19.69 8.37 -40.67
N LYS A 105 19.93 7.57 -41.70
CA LYS A 105 19.61 6.12 -41.69
C LYS A 105 20.59 5.30 -40.86
N ILE A 106 21.83 5.76 -40.71
CA ILE A 106 22.92 5.05 -40.02
C ILE A 106 22.98 5.51 -38.56
N ILE A 107 22.78 6.81 -38.31
CA ILE A 107 22.92 7.43 -36.98
C ILE A 107 21.68 7.17 -36.10
N ARG A 108 21.59 5.99 -35.50
CA ARG A 108 20.44 5.57 -34.66
C ARG A 108 20.72 5.53 -33.17
N THR A 109 21.97 5.66 -32.77
CA THR A 109 22.43 5.54 -31.39
C THR A 109 23.39 6.68 -31.05
N TYR A 110 23.65 6.90 -29.77
CA TYR A 110 24.52 7.98 -29.30
C TYR A 110 25.98 7.79 -29.75
N ASP A 111 26.48 6.56 -29.65
CA ASP A 111 27.78 6.10 -30.15
C ASP A 111 27.92 6.33 -31.66
N ALA A 112 26.94 5.88 -32.46
CA ALA A 112 26.93 6.13 -33.91
C ALA A 112 26.89 7.62 -34.24
N ALA A 113 26.27 8.45 -33.39
CA ALA A 113 26.25 9.90 -33.56
C ALA A 113 27.62 10.53 -33.24
N ALA A 114 28.25 10.10 -32.14
CA ALA A 114 29.60 10.52 -31.77
C ALA A 114 30.61 10.15 -32.87
N GLU A 115 30.45 9.01 -33.54
CA GLU A 115 31.34 8.55 -34.60
C GLU A 115 31.09 9.24 -35.93
N HIS A 116 29.84 9.27 -36.41
CA HIS A 116 29.51 9.66 -37.78
C HIS A 116 29.04 11.10 -37.97
N LEU A 117 28.58 11.82 -36.94
CA LEU A 117 28.20 13.22 -37.14
C LEU A 117 29.46 14.06 -37.45
N PRO A 118 29.44 14.91 -38.48
CA PRO A 118 30.56 15.80 -38.78
C PRO A 118 30.68 16.92 -37.75
N ALA A 119 29.55 17.43 -37.26
CA ALA A 119 29.44 18.43 -36.23
C ALA A 119 28.11 18.28 -35.48
N VAL A 120 28.07 18.75 -34.23
CA VAL A 120 26.86 18.80 -33.40
C VAL A 120 26.52 20.25 -33.11
N MET A 121 25.35 20.68 -33.57
CA MET A 121 24.93 22.07 -33.42
C MET A 121 24.24 22.31 -32.08
N ALA A 122 24.44 23.49 -31.50
CA ALA A 122 23.73 23.95 -30.32
C ALA A 122 23.57 25.48 -30.36
N ASP A 123 22.58 26.02 -29.64
CA ASP A 123 22.58 27.44 -29.34
C ASP A 123 23.65 27.78 -28.30
N SER A 124 23.97 29.06 -28.14
CA SER A 124 25.04 29.51 -27.23
C SER A 124 24.82 29.04 -25.78
N VAL A 125 23.58 29.10 -25.28
CA VAL A 125 23.26 28.70 -23.90
C VAL A 125 23.46 27.20 -23.70
N THR A 126 23.02 26.37 -24.65
CA THR A 126 23.23 24.92 -24.59
C THR A 126 24.72 24.57 -24.67
N ALA A 127 25.46 25.21 -25.58
CA ALA A 127 26.89 24.97 -25.72
C ALA A 127 27.68 25.34 -24.46
N GLU A 128 27.34 26.47 -23.83
CA GLU A 128 27.93 26.89 -22.55
C GLU A 128 27.65 25.87 -21.43
N ARG A 129 26.41 25.37 -21.32
CA ARG A 129 26.02 24.34 -20.32
C ARG A 129 26.81 23.04 -20.49
N VAL A 130 26.93 22.56 -21.72
CA VAL A 130 27.72 21.35 -22.05
C VAL A 130 29.18 21.60 -21.72
N GLY A 131 29.74 22.73 -22.13
CA GLY A 131 31.13 23.09 -21.87
C GLY A 131 31.45 23.22 -20.39
N PHE A 132 30.53 23.74 -19.57
CA PHE A 132 30.69 23.78 -18.12
C PHE A 132 30.70 22.38 -17.52
N SER A 133 29.71 21.55 -17.83
CA SER A 133 29.59 20.20 -17.28
C SER A 133 30.75 19.29 -17.69
N ALA A 134 31.25 19.45 -18.92
CA ALA A 134 32.42 18.73 -19.41
C ALA A 134 33.70 19.08 -18.65
N ARG A 135 33.92 20.38 -18.37
CA ARG A 135 35.09 20.85 -17.60
C ARG A 135 35.07 20.33 -16.17
N GLU A 136 33.90 20.27 -15.53
CA GLU A 136 33.74 19.73 -14.18
C GLU A 136 34.10 18.24 -14.09
N LEU A 137 33.81 17.46 -15.13
CA LEU A 137 34.13 16.03 -15.17
C LEU A 137 35.59 15.73 -15.56
N GLY A 138 36.20 16.62 -16.37
CA GLY A 138 37.60 16.51 -16.78
C GLY A 138 37.93 15.16 -17.42
N GLU A 139 38.91 14.45 -16.87
CA GLU A 139 39.38 13.14 -17.35
C GLU A 139 38.35 12.00 -17.19
N SER A 140 37.23 12.24 -16.49
CA SER A 140 36.20 11.22 -16.28
C SER A 140 35.22 11.07 -17.46
N LEU A 141 35.40 11.85 -18.54
CA LEU A 141 34.57 11.78 -19.74
C LEU A 141 34.85 10.48 -20.51
N ASP A 142 33.80 9.80 -20.96
CA ASP A 142 33.94 8.67 -21.88
C ASP A 142 34.33 9.14 -23.30
N GLU A 143 34.93 8.23 -24.07
CA GLU A 143 35.48 8.51 -25.39
C GLU A 143 34.42 9.06 -26.38
N ASP A 144 33.21 8.51 -26.36
CA ASP A 144 32.14 8.91 -27.27
C ASP A 144 31.64 10.32 -26.93
N THR A 145 31.47 10.60 -25.64
CA THR A 145 31.11 11.95 -25.17
C THR A 145 32.20 12.97 -25.50
N ALA A 146 33.48 12.63 -25.29
CA ALA A 146 34.60 13.52 -25.62
C ALA A 146 34.60 13.88 -27.12
N LYS A 147 34.47 12.87 -28.01
CA LYS A 147 34.34 13.07 -29.46
C LYS A 147 33.16 13.97 -29.82
N LEU A 148 32.02 13.79 -29.16
CA LEU A 148 30.83 14.59 -29.42
C LEU A 148 31.01 16.05 -29.00
N ILE A 149 31.64 16.29 -27.84
CA ILE A 149 31.93 17.64 -27.34
C ILE A 149 32.93 18.36 -28.25
N ASP A 150 33.97 17.67 -28.74
CA ASP A 150 34.95 18.24 -29.67
C ASP A 150 34.30 18.69 -31.00
N LYS A 151 33.17 18.07 -31.36
CA LYS A 151 32.36 18.38 -32.54
C LYS A 151 31.28 19.45 -32.29
N LEU A 152 31.15 19.95 -31.07
CA LEU A 152 30.11 20.91 -30.69
C LEU A 152 30.38 22.29 -31.31
N GLN A 153 29.40 22.82 -32.04
CA GLN A 153 29.48 24.12 -32.70
C GLN A 153 28.25 24.97 -32.37
N VAL A 154 28.49 26.27 -32.14
CA VAL A 154 27.44 27.23 -31.81
C VAL A 154 26.81 27.76 -33.10
N VAL A 155 25.48 27.73 -33.18
CA VAL A 155 24.72 28.33 -34.27
C VAL A 155 24.26 29.73 -33.89
N GLU A 156 24.67 30.72 -34.67
CA GLU A 156 24.18 32.09 -34.54
C GLU A 156 22.68 32.15 -34.88
N GLY A 157 21.90 32.90 -34.08
CA GLY A 157 20.44 32.96 -34.21
C GLY A 157 19.66 32.01 -33.28
N GLY A 158 20.36 31.24 -32.44
CA GLY A 158 19.78 30.46 -31.35
C GLY A 158 18.95 29.25 -31.81
N LEU A 159 18.07 28.75 -30.94
CA LEU A 159 17.23 27.58 -31.24
C LEU A 159 16.41 27.69 -32.54
N PRO A 160 15.83 28.85 -32.92
CA PRO A 160 15.12 28.96 -34.20
C PRO A 160 16.00 28.66 -35.42
N ALA A 161 17.26 29.11 -35.41
CA ALA A 161 18.21 28.82 -36.49
C ALA A 161 18.61 27.33 -36.51
N VAL A 162 18.82 26.74 -35.32
CA VAL A 162 19.03 25.29 -35.19
C VAL A 162 17.86 24.51 -35.79
N PHE A 163 16.62 24.89 -35.49
CA PHE A 163 15.43 24.19 -35.98
C PHE A 163 15.24 24.36 -37.49
N ALA A 164 15.49 25.55 -38.04
CA ALA A 164 15.47 25.79 -39.47
C ALA A 164 16.49 24.89 -40.19
N GLY A 165 17.74 24.85 -39.70
CA GLY A 165 18.78 24.03 -40.30
C GLY A 165 18.50 22.52 -40.19
N LEU A 166 17.93 22.05 -39.08
CA LEU A 166 17.47 20.66 -38.95
C LEU A 166 16.37 20.33 -39.96
N ARG A 167 15.42 21.24 -40.18
CA ARG A 167 14.31 21.06 -41.13
C ARG A 167 14.78 21.04 -42.57
N GLU A 168 15.75 21.87 -42.91
CA GLU A 168 16.33 21.98 -44.25
C GLU A 168 17.38 20.91 -44.54
N GLY A 169 17.83 20.17 -43.50
CA GLY A 169 18.86 19.15 -43.62
C GLY A 169 20.29 19.69 -43.69
N THR A 170 20.47 21.01 -43.51
CA THR A 170 21.79 21.65 -43.43
C THR A 170 22.50 21.37 -42.11
N ILE A 171 21.74 21.03 -41.06
CA ILE A 171 22.25 20.54 -39.78
C ILE A 171 21.96 19.04 -39.66
N ALA A 172 23.02 18.24 -39.57
CA ALA A 172 22.92 16.78 -39.43
C ALA A 172 22.39 16.36 -38.04
N GLY A 173 22.91 16.99 -36.98
CA GLY A 173 22.52 16.71 -35.61
C GLY A 173 22.73 17.91 -34.69
N ALA A 174 21.92 17.99 -33.65
CA ALA A 174 21.95 19.07 -32.69
C ALA A 174 21.66 18.59 -31.27
N LEU A 175 22.22 19.28 -30.28
CA LEU A 175 21.79 19.18 -28.88
C LEU A 175 20.75 20.26 -28.62
N VAL A 176 19.56 19.85 -28.19
CA VAL A 176 18.45 20.75 -27.87
C VAL A 176 17.91 20.45 -26.47
N PRO A 177 17.36 21.42 -25.74
CA PRO A 177 16.62 21.13 -24.51
C PRO A 177 15.48 20.13 -24.76
N ARG A 178 15.23 19.20 -23.83
CA ARG A 178 14.14 18.21 -23.98
C ARG A 178 12.77 18.87 -24.18
N THR A 179 12.57 20.06 -23.59
CA THR A 179 11.36 20.87 -23.76
C THR A 179 11.10 21.31 -25.20
N ALA A 180 12.14 21.36 -26.04
CA ALA A 180 12.05 21.71 -27.45
C ALA A 180 11.74 20.52 -28.39
N LEU A 181 11.68 19.29 -27.87
CA LEU A 181 11.41 18.11 -28.69
C LEU A 181 10.10 18.19 -29.50
N PRO A 182 8.98 18.72 -28.98
CA PRO A 182 7.75 18.88 -29.77
C PRO A 182 7.95 19.72 -31.03
N ASP A 183 8.80 20.75 -30.98
CA ASP A 183 9.01 21.70 -32.07
C ASP A 183 9.85 21.13 -33.22
N VAL A 184 10.60 20.05 -32.95
CA VAL A 184 11.49 19.39 -33.92
C VAL A 184 11.07 17.98 -34.30
N ALA A 185 9.98 17.46 -33.72
CA ALA A 185 9.56 16.06 -33.86
C ALA A 185 9.20 15.65 -35.30
N GLU A 186 8.73 16.58 -36.13
CA GLU A 186 8.32 16.30 -37.51
C GLU A 186 9.50 16.04 -38.47
N PHE A 187 10.66 16.64 -38.18
CA PHE A 187 11.81 16.65 -39.08
C PHE A 187 13.11 16.17 -38.42
N SER A 188 13.05 15.70 -37.17
CA SER A 188 14.19 15.12 -36.46
C SER A 188 13.80 13.88 -35.67
N ARG A 189 14.80 13.05 -35.36
CA ARG A 189 14.66 11.89 -34.47
C ARG A 189 15.49 12.12 -33.20
N PRO A 190 14.88 12.05 -32.01
CA PRO A 190 15.64 12.07 -30.77
C PRO A 190 16.39 10.76 -30.57
N LEU A 191 17.62 10.85 -30.06
CA LEU A 191 18.42 9.72 -29.61
C LEU A 191 18.41 9.66 -28.08
N ILE A 192 18.58 8.46 -27.53
CA ILE A 192 18.86 8.32 -26.10
C ILE A 192 20.22 8.97 -25.87
N THR A 193 20.22 10.10 -25.18
CA THR A 193 21.43 10.90 -24.96
C THR A 193 22.15 10.37 -23.74
N LEU A 194 23.43 10.07 -23.88
CA LEU A 194 24.23 9.39 -22.85
C LEU A 194 25.35 10.29 -22.31
N LEU A 195 25.11 11.60 -22.24
CA LEU A 195 26.02 12.51 -21.57
C LEU A 195 26.23 12.04 -20.11
N PRO A 196 27.46 12.00 -19.57
CA PRO A 196 27.77 11.35 -18.30
C PRO A 196 26.96 11.84 -17.10
N TRP A 197 26.63 13.13 -17.11
CA TRP A 197 25.89 13.82 -16.06
C TRP A 197 24.37 13.75 -16.21
N GLN A 198 23.86 13.11 -17.27
CA GLN A 198 22.43 12.96 -17.51
C GLN A 198 21.89 11.63 -16.97
N THR A 199 20.61 11.66 -16.62
CA THR A 199 19.89 10.55 -16.00
C THR A 199 20.00 9.26 -16.79
N ASP A 200 19.85 9.29 -18.12
CA ASP A 200 19.87 8.06 -18.92
C ASP A 200 21.24 7.36 -18.93
N HIS A 201 22.34 8.12 -18.79
CA HIS A 201 23.67 7.56 -18.55
C HIS A 201 23.78 6.95 -17.14
N LEU A 202 23.40 7.72 -16.12
CA LEU A 202 23.44 7.30 -14.72
C LEU A 202 22.62 6.02 -14.46
N LEU A 203 21.40 5.96 -14.97
CA LEU A 203 20.50 4.82 -14.81
C LEU A 203 21.02 3.51 -15.43
N ARG A 204 21.96 3.61 -16.38
CA ARG A 204 22.55 2.45 -17.05
C ARG A 204 23.82 1.93 -16.38
N ARG A 205 24.58 2.81 -15.72
CA ARG A 205 25.90 2.47 -15.17
C ARG A 205 25.90 2.32 -13.66
N GLN A 206 25.05 3.06 -12.97
CA GLN A 206 24.98 3.04 -11.52
C GLN A 206 23.85 2.14 -11.04
N ASP A 207 24.06 1.47 -9.92
CA ASP A 207 22.99 0.83 -9.16
C ASP A 207 22.21 1.89 -8.38
N LYS A 208 22.91 2.90 -7.86
CA LYS A 208 22.36 3.96 -7.01
C LYS A 208 22.96 5.32 -7.34
N VAL A 209 22.14 6.36 -7.31
CA VAL A 209 22.60 7.75 -7.27
C VAL A 209 22.14 8.36 -5.95
N ILE A 210 23.05 9.00 -5.22
CA ILE A 210 22.74 9.72 -3.98
C ILE A 210 23.00 11.20 -4.24
N TYR A 211 21.93 11.99 -4.28
CA TYR A 211 22.02 13.44 -4.33
C TYR A 211 22.39 13.93 -2.94
N LEU A 212 23.48 14.67 -2.83
CA LEU A 212 24.01 15.25 -1.60
C LEU A 212 24.08 16.78 -1.73
N VAL A 213 23.39 17.51 -0.86
CA VAL A 213 23.45 18.97 -0.84
C VAL A 213 23.97 19.44 0.52
N ILE A 214 24.99 20.27 0.49
CA ILE A 214 25.58 20.93 1.65
C ILE A 214 25.30 22.42 1.53
N SER A 215 24.59 22.97 2.51
CA SER A 215 24.20 24.38 2.57
C SER A 215 24.49 24.95 3.94
N ASP A 216 24.81 26.24 4.02
CA ASP A 216 24.85 26.98 5.29
C ASP A 216 23.44 27.52 5.60
N ASP A 217 22.96 27.29 6.81
CA ASP A 217 21.66 27.73 7.33
C ASP A 217 21.88 28.40 8.70
N GLU A 218 21.99 29.73 8.71
CA GLU A 218 22.14 30.56 9.93
C GLU A 218 23.32 30.14 10.84
N GLY A 219 24.48 29.80 10.25
CA GLY A 219 25.66 29.38 11.01
C GLY A 219 25.63 27.91 11.46
N GLN A 220 24.79 27.09 10.83
CA GLN A 220 24.84 25.63 10.89
C GLN A 220 24.95 25.07 9.47
N TRP A 221 25.80 24.07 9.30
CA TRP A 221 25.84 23.28 8.09
C TRP A 221 24.66 22.33 8.06
N ARG A 222 23.80 22.51 7.07
CA ARG A 222 22.69 21.64 6.76
C ARG A 222 23.11 20.69 5.64
N ILE A 223 23.03 19.39 5.92
CA ILE A 223 23.44 18.33 5.01
C ILE A 223 22.24 17.46 4.69
N ARG A 224 21.92 17.34 3.41
CA ARG A 224 20.77 16.59 2.91
C ARG A 224 21.20 15.52 1.93
N ALA A 225 20.68 14.30 2.07
CA ALA A 225 20.88 13.24 1.09
C ALA A 225 19.58 12.58 0.66
N ARG A 226 19.50 12.18 -0.61
CA ARG A 226 18.35 11.46 -1.17
C ARG A 226 18.82 10.45 -2.21
N GLU A 227 18.31 9.23 -2.11
CA GLU A 227 18.67 8.12 -2.99
C GLU A 227 17.71 8.01 -4.19
N LEU A 228 18.27 7.75 -5.37
CA LEU A 228 17.61 7.18 -6.53
C LEU A 228 18.13 5.76 -6.75
N ASP A 229 17.24 4.77 -6.67
CA ASP A 229 17.52 3.41 -7.15
C ASP A 229 17.42 3.40 -8.67
N CYS A 230 18.54 3.17 -9.35
CA CYS A 230 18.64 3.29 -10.80
C CYS A 230 17.91 2.16 -11.54
N PRO A 231 18.13 0.87 -11.21
CA PRO A 231 17.37 -0.23 -11.81
C PRO A 231 15.86 -0.11 -11.61
N MET A 232 15.41 0.35 -10.45
CA MET A 232 13.99 0.48 -10.15
C MET A 232 13.46 1.89 -10.38
N GLN A 233 14.26 2.81 -10.92
CA GLN A 233 13.94 4.24 -11.11
C GLN A 233 13.13 4.84 -9.94
N TYR A 234 13.47 4.42 -8.71
CA TYR A 234 12.69 4.70 -7.53
C TYR A 234 13.39 5.76 -6.69
N MET A 235 12.74 6.92 -6.54
CA MET A 235 13.24 8.00 -5.71
C MET A 235 12.82 7.76 -4.25
N GLY A 236 13.80 7.66 -3.37
CA GLY A 236 13.60 7.51 -1.93
C GLY A 236 13.20 8.81 -1.24
N GLU A 237 13.08 8.71 0.09
CA GLU A 237 12.87 9.86 0.96
C GLU A 237 14.16 10.65 1.17
N ALA A 238 14.04 11.97 1.35
CA ALA A 238 15.16 12.82 1.74
C ALA A 238 15.43 12.71 3.24
N PHE A 239 16.72 12.67 3.60
CA PHE A 239 17.23 12.68 4.96
C PHE A 239 18.07 13.94 5.18
N GLU A 240 17.95 14.55 6.36
CA GLU A 240 18.67 15.77 6.72
C GLU A 240 19.31 15.62 8.11
N GLU A 241 20.47 16.25 8.29
CA GLU A 241 21.13 16.47 9.58
C GLU A 241 21.84 17.83 9.56
N ARG A 242 22.11 18.39 10.76
CA ARG A 242 22.74 19.69 10.92
C ARG A 242 23.96 19.58 11.83
N THR A 243 25.00 20.34 11.53
CA THR A 243 26.19 20.46 12.39
C THR A 243 26.69 21.91 12.45
N PRO A 244 27.12 22.40 13.63
CA PRO A 244 27.76 23.71 13.73
C PRO A 244 29.14 23.76 13.06
N TRP A 245 29.79 22.61 12.94
CA TRP A 245 31.23 22.56 12.68
C TRP A 245 31.53 21.87 11.35
N TRP A 246 32.33 22.53 10.52
CA TRP A 246 32.68 22.07 9.18
C TRP A 246 33.53 20.79 9.20
N ASP A 247 34.44 20.67 10.16
CA ASP A 247 35.29 19.48 10.37
C ASP A 247 34.46 18.20 10.64
N GLN A 248 33.24 18.35 11.18
CA GLN A 248 32.30 17.25 11.38
C GLN A 248 31.38 16.99 10.17
N ALA A 249 31.30 17.94 9.23
CA ALA A 249 30.39 17.84 8.09
C ALA A 249 30.61 16.58 7.23
N PRO A 250 31.85 16.11 6.93
CA PRO A 250 32.05 14.87 6.17
C PRO A 250 31.49 13.63 6.88
N ARG A 251 31.67 13.55 8.20
CA ARG A 251 31.14 12.45 9.02
C ARG A 251 29.61 12.47 9.05
N VAL A 252 29.03 13.67 9.22
CA VAL A 252 27.56 13.85 9.19
C VAL A 252 27.02 13.50 7.81
N ALA A 253 27.68 13.91 6.73
CA ALA A 253 27.30 13.52 5.37
C ALA A 253 27.32 12.00 5.17
N ALA A 254 28.34 11.31 5.66
CA ALA A 254 28.40 9.85 5.62
C ALA A 254 27.23 9.20 6.40
N SER A 255 26.88 9.73 7.58
CA SER A 255 25.72 9.30 8.37
C SER A 255 24.40 9.50 7.60
N VAL A 256 24.18 10.68 7.01
CA VAL A 256 22.96 10.97 6.26
C VAL A 256 22.86 10.09 5.00
N ILE A 257 23.97 9.86 4.29
CA ILE A 257 24.07 8.92 3.16
C ILE A 257 23.72 7.50 3.59
N GLN A 258 24.27 7.04 4.72
CA GLN A 258 23.98 5.72 5.29
C GLN A 258 22.48 5.55 5.60
N ARG A 259 21.86 6.57 6.20
CA ARG A 259 20.41 6.57 6.47
C ARG A 259 19.59 6.62 5.19
N ALA A 260 20.06 7.29 4.13
CA ALA A 260 19.34 7.40 2.87
C ALA A 260 19.36 6.10 2.06
N PHE A 261 20.42 5.30 2.17
CA PHE A 261 20.66 4.11 1.34
C PHE A 261 19.74 2.91 1.63
N ALA A 262 19.12 2.37 0.57
CA ALA A 262 18.39 1.11 0.54
C ALA A 262 19.24 -0.06 0.04
N PRO A 263 19.59 -1.01 0.92
CA PRO A 263 19.96 -2.34 0.48
C PRO A 263 18.82 -2.99 -0.29
N ILE A 264 19.17 -3.85 -1.25
CA ILE A 264 18.23 -4.51 -2.16
C ILE A 264 18.43 -6.02 -2.13
N ALA A 265 17.34 -6.73 -2.31
CA ALA A 265 17.33 -8.18 -2.49
C ALA A 265 16.47 -8.56 -3.69
N ARG A 266 16.86 -9.63 -4.39
CA ARG A 266 16.07 -10.21 -5.47
C ARG A 266 15.20 -11.32 -4.93
N VAL A 267 13.94 -11.41 -5.38
CA VAL A 267 13.09 -12.57 -5.08
C VAL A 267 13.57 -13.77 -5.90
N GLU A 268 13.98 -14.84 -5.22
CA GLU A 268 14.32 -16.12 -5.86
C GLU A 268 13.09 -17.02 -5.92
N GLU A 269 12.40 -17.23 -4.81
CA GLU A 269 11.20 -18.07 -4.73
C GLU A 269 10.15 -17.34 -3.91
N ALA A 270 8.88 -17.48 -4.27
CA ALA A 270 7.80 -16.81 -3.56
C ALA A 270 6.56 -17.70 -3.49
N GLU A 271 6.06 -17.86 -2.28
CA GLU A 271 4.77 -18.45 -1.97
C GLU A 271 3.78 -17.33 -1.61
N ALA A 272 2.60 -17.70 -1.09
CA ALA A 272 1.53 -16.74 -0.81
C ALA A 272 1.87 -15.82 0.37
N ARG A 273 2.63 -16.33 1.35
CA ARG A 273 2.94 -15.67 2.63
C ARG A 273 4.40 -15.81 3.06
N SER A 274 5.24 -16.38 2.22
CA SER A 274 6.68 -16.53 2.45
C SER A 274 7.43 -16.35 1.12
N ALA A 275 8.72 -16.02 1.19
CA ALA A 275 9.59 -15.99 0.03
C ALA A 275 11.05 -16.24 0.44
N LYS A 276 11.84 -16.70 -0.52
CA LYS A 276 13.30 -16.75 -0.44
C LYS A 276 13.88 -15.64 -1.28
N ILE A 277 14.79 -14.87 -0.68
CA ILE A 277 15.41 -13.71 -1.31
C ILE A 277 16.92 -13.86 -1.33
N ARG A 278 17.56 -13.22 -2.32
CA ARG A 278 19.02 -13.15 -2.44
C ARG A 278 19.51 -11.72 -2.34
N LEU A 279 20.44 -11.49 -1.41
CA LEU A 279 20.95 -10.17 -1.06
C LEU A 279 22.02 -9.71 -2.06
N ARG A 280 21.94 -8.46 -2.52
CA ARG A 280 22.99 -7.86 -3.37
C ARG A 280 24.23 -7.60 -2.53
N ALA A 281 25.41 -7.92 -3.07
CA ALA A 281 26.70 -7.81 -2.39
C ALA A 281 26.82 -8.63 -1.08
N GLY A 282 25.87 -9.53 -0.77
CA GLY A 282 25.84 -10.28 0.51
C GLY A 282 27.12 -11.06 0.79
N GLY A 283 27.72 -11.65 -0.24
CA GLY A 283 28.99 -12.39 -0.14
C GLY A 283 30.23 -11.51 0.06
N LEU A 284 30.11 -10.19 -0.08
CA LEU A 284 31.18 -9.22 0.19
C LEU A 284 31.09 -8.61 1.60
N ILE A 285 29.97 -8.82 2.29
CA ILE A 285 29.70 -8.21 3.60
C ILE A 285 30.06 -9.17 4.71
N VAL A 286 31.22 -8.93 5.33
CA VAL A 286 31.76 -9.74 6.44
C VAL A 286 31.40 -9.21 7.83
N ASP A 287 30.98 -7.95 7.94
CA ASP A 287 30.68 -7.29 9.21
C ASP A 287 29.17 -7.05 9.37
N ASP A 288 28.64 -7.36 10.55
CA ASP A 288 27.23 -7.14 10.89
C ASP A 288 26.89 -5.65 11.01
N GLY A 289 27.88 -4.79 11.28
CA GLY A 289 27.74 -3.33 11.32
C GLY A 289 27.52 -2.68 9.95
N ASN A 290 27.82 -3.37 8.84
CA ASN A 290 27.76 -2.80 7.50
C ASN A 290 26.32 -2.37 7.14
N PRO A 291 26.09 -1.13 6.69
CA PRO A 291 24.73 -0.66 6.41
C PRO A 291 24.05 -1.35 5.22
N ALA A 292 24.83 -1.97 4.33
CA ALA A 292 24.35 -2.79 3.24
C ALA A 292 23.80 -4.16 3.67
N ARG A 293 24.05 -4.57 4.92
CA ARG A 293 23.52 -5.82 5.44
C ARG A 293 22.02 -5.73 5.69
N ILE A 294 21.28 -6.69 5.13
CA ILE A 294 19.90 -6.95 5.48
C ILE A 294 19.89 -7.96 6.62
N ARG A 295 19.39 -7.55 7.78
CA ARG A 295 19.42 -8.32 9.03
C ARG A 295 18.10 -9.02 9.28
N VAL A 296 18.14 -10.07 10.10
CA VAL A 296 16.91 -10.64 10.67
C VAL A 296 16.16 -9.54 11.43
N GLY A 297 14.84 -9.49 11.24
CA GLY A 297 13.97 -8.43 11.73
C GLY A 297 13.82 -7.23 10.79
N ASP A 298 14.65 -7.08 9.75
CA ASP A 298 14.45 -6.01 8.76
C ASP A 298 13.15 -6.22 7.98
N VAL A 299 12.54 -5.09 7.57
CA VAL A 299 11.34 -5.08 6.74
C VAL A 299 11.69 -4.51 5.37
N LEU A 300 11.20 -5.14 4.31
CA LEU A 300 11.49 -4.78 2.94
C LEU A 300 10.19 -4.47 2.19
N GLN A 301 10.21 -3.45 1.34
CA GLN A 301 9.12 -3.11 0.43
C GLN A 301 9.43 -3.64 -0.98
N PRO A 302 8.53 -4.43 -1.59
CA PRO A 302 8.75 -4.93 -2.93
C PRO A 302 8.44 -3.89 -4.01
N ILE A 303 9.27 -3.88 -5.03
CA ILE A 303 9.12 -3.09 -6.24
C ILE A 303 9.09 -4.04 -7.44
N VAL A 304 8.10 -3.86 -8.31
CA VAL A 304 7.96 -4.64 -9.53
C VAL A 304 8.39 -3.79 -10.72
N ARG A 305 9.37 -4.31 -11.47
CA ARG A 305 9.77 -3.77 -12.76
C ARG A 305 9.38 -4.75 -13.85
N ARG A 306 8.56 -4.31 -14.81
CA ARG A 306 8.29 -5.03 -16.05
C ARG A 306 8.92 -4.28 -17.21
N ASN A 307 9.67 -4.99 -18.03
CA ASN A 307 10.25 -4.46 -19.26
C ASN A 307 9.49 -4.97 -20.48
N ASP A 308 9.52 -4.19 -21.56
CA ASP A 308 9.08 -4.63 -22.87
C ASP A 308 10.09 -5.61 -23.51
N ARG A 309 9.91 -5.90 -24.81
CA ARG A 309 10.82 -6.77 -25.56
C ARG A 309 12.21 -6.15 -25.82
N TYR A 310 12.33 -4.83 -25.71
CA TYR A 310 13.56 -4.08 -25.93
C TYR A 310 14.28 -3.74 -24.61
N GLY A 311 13.71 -4.08 -23.46
CA GLY A 311 14.28 -3.82 -22.14
C GLY A 311 13.85 -2.49 -21.53
N VAL A 312 12.98 -1.74 -22.19
CA VAL A 312 12.45 -0.47 -21.69
C VAL A 312 11.40 -0.76 -20.61
N PRO A 313 11.48 -0.12 -19.43
CA PRO A 313 10.47 -0.29 -18.37
C PRO A 313 9.08 0.12 -18.86
N THR A 314 8.11 -0.78 -18.73
CA THR A 314 6.67 -0.53 -18.98
C THR A 314 5.86 -0.43 -17.69
N LEU A 315 6.33 -1.09 -16.63
CA LEU A 315 5.74 -1.00 -15.28
C LEU A 315 6.87 -0.86 -14.29
N LEU A 316 6.73 0.08 -13.37
CA LEU A 316 7.72 0.37 -12.35
C LEU A 316 6.98 0.94 -11.16
N GLU A 317 6.60 0.06 -10.24
CA GLU A 317 5.75 0.44 -9.12
C GLU A 317 6.18 -0.27 -7.83
N PRO A 318 6.30 0.47 -6.72
CA PRO A 318 6.31 -0.16 -5.40
C PRO A 318 4.94 -0.78 -5.15
N LEU A 319 4.91 -2.04 -4.72
CA LEU A 319 3.66 -2.69 -4.33
C LEU A 319 3.18 -2.07 -3.02
N LYS A 320 2.21 -1.16 -3.12
CA LYS A 320 1.56 -0.57 -1.95
C LYS A 320 0.96 -1.67 -1.08
N TRP A 321 0.97 -1.44 0.23
CA TRP A 321 0.40 -2.36 1.23
C TRP A 321 0.95 -3.79 1.18
N THR A 322 2.19 -3.94 0.68
CA THR A 322 2.88 -5.22 0.61
C THR A 322 4.27 -5.06 1.21
N PHE A 323 4.62 -5.92 2.17
CA PHE A 323 5.90 -5.88 2.88
C PHE A 323 6.40 -7.29 3.15
N ALA A 324 7.71 -7.43 3.23
CA ALA A 324 8.37 -8.68 3.59
C ALA A 324 9.21 -8.49 4.84
N ALA A 325 9.00 -9.31 5.87
CA ALA A 325 9.78 -9.29 7.10
C ALA A 325 10.83 -10.42 7.06
N VAL A 326 12.09 -10.08 7.31
CA VAL A 326 13.21 -11.05 7.32
C VAL A 326 13.18 -11.87 8.59
N ILE A 327 13.00 -13.18 8.45
CA ILE A 327 12.86 -14.12 9.56
C ILE A 327 14.12 -14.96 9.80
N ALA A 328 14.90 -15.21 8.75
CA ALA A 328 16.17 -15.92 8.82
C ALA A 328 17.10 -15.41 7.71
N SER A 329 18.41 -15.44 7.93
CA SER A 329 19.41 -15.00 6.96
C SER A 329 20.73 -15.71 7.20
N ASP A 330 21.41 -16.14 6.12
CA ASP A 330 22.79 -16.64 6.16
C ASP A 330 23.80 -15.58 5.69
N GLY A 331 23.34 -14.36 5.42
CA GLY A 331 24.14 -13.24 4.90
C GLY A 331 24.13 -13.10 3.37
N VAL A 332 23.75 -14.14 2.63
CA VAL A 332 23.61 -14.13 1.16
C VAL A 332 22.18 -14.39 0.73
N HIS A 333 21.51 -15.33 1.38
CA HIS A 333 20.11 -15.67 1.25
C HIS A 333 19.37 -15.36 2.54
N ALA A 334 18.09 -15.06 2.39
CA ALA A 334 17.21 -14.86 3.52
C ALA A 334 15.81 -15.41 3.24
N ASP A 335 15.18 -15.91 4.28
CA ASP A 335 13.77 -16.28 4.28
C ASP A 335 12.97 -15.11 4.83
N VAL A 336 11.83 -14.84 4.20
CA VAL A 336 10.94 -13.73 4.57
C VAL A 336 9.50 -14.18 4.71
N ASN A 337 8.79 -13.59 5.67
CA ASN A 337 7.33 -13.60 5.71
C ASN A 337 6.79 -12.47 4.85
N VAL A 338 5.76 -12.74 4.03
CA VAL A 338 5.14 -11.78 3.13
C VAL A 338 3.76 -11.39 3.64
N TYR A 339 3.54 -10.09 3.80
CA TYR A 339 2.28 -9.50 4.23
C TYR A 339 1.74 -8.64 3.09
N THR A 340 0.53 -8.95 2.62
CA THR A 340 -0.15 -8.23 1.53
C THR A 340 -1.58 -7.87 1.92
N TYR A 341 -2.13 -6.84 1.30
CA TYR A 341 -3.55 -6.51 1.42
C TYR A 341 -4.46 -7.56 0.77
N SER A 342 -5.76 -7.52 1.13
CA SER A 342 -6.77 -8.44 0.61
C SER A 342 -6.88 -8.38 -0.91
N GLY A 343 -6.58 -9.50 -1.58
CA GLY A 343 -6.62 -9.60 -3.06
C GLY A 343 -5.44 -8.93 -3.76
N GLY A 344 -4.40 -8.52 -3.03
CA GLY A 344 -3.18 -7.99 -3.62
C GLY A 344 -2.36 -9.04 -4.37
N PRO A 345 -1.45 -8.60 -5.27
CA PRO A 345 -0.69 -9.51 -6.13
C PRO A 345 0.33 -10.37 -5.39
N GLY A 346 0.64 -10.06 -4.12
CA GLY A 346 1.70 -10.71 -3.35
C GLY A 346 3.05 -10.64 -4.05
N LEU A 347 3.95 -11.58 -3.74
CA LEU A 347 5.22 -11.77 -4.45
C LEU A 347 5.17 -12.89 -5.49
N GLN A 348 4.04 -13.60 -5.58
CA GLN A 348 3.86 -14.72 -6.49
C GLN A 348 3.82 -14.25 -7.94
N GLY A 349 4.34 -15.08 -8.84
CA GLY A 349 4.19 -14.89 -10.26
C GLY A 349 5.23 -15.65 -11.06
N ARG A 350 4.94 -15.87 -12.34
CA ARG A 350 5.83 -16.60 -13.24
C ARG A 350 7.19 -15.91 -13.32
N LYS A 351 8.27 -16.65 -13.05
CA LYS A 351 9.64 -16.20 -13.30
C LYS A 351 9.78 -15.92 -14.80
N ASN A 352 10.05 -14.68 -15.15
CA ASN A 352 10.29 -14.26 -16.52
C ASN A 352 11.40 -13.20 -16.49
N ARG A 353 12.32 -13.27 -17.46
CA ARG A 353 13.39 -12.29 -17.66
C ARG A 353 12.86 -10.85 -17.80
N ARG A 354 11.61 -10.68 -18.25
CA ARG A 354 10.95 -9.37 -18.40
C ARG A 354 10.33 -8.80 -17.12
N THR A 355 10.13 -9.60 -16.07
CA THR A 355 9.51 -9.12 -14.83
C THR A 355 10.44 -9.39 -13.66
N GLN A 356 11.01 -8.33 -13.13
CA GLN A 356 11.87 -8.36 -11.96
C GLN A 356 11.07 -7.93 -10.73
N ARG A 357 11.25 -8.68 -9.64
CA ARG A 357 10.73 -8.32 -8.31
C ARG A 357 11.92 -8.21 -7.40
N VAL A 358 12.15 -7.01 -6.90
CA VAL A 358 13.19 -6.73 -5.92
C VAL A 358 12.53 -6.19 -4.67
N LEU A 359 13.20 -6.35 -3.54
CA LEU A 359 12.77 -5.77 -2.28
C LEU A 359 13.83 -4.78 -1.81
N LEU A 360 13.37 -3.60 -1.42
CA LEU A 360 14.21 -2.55 -0.86
C LEU A 360 13.97 -2.48 0.64
N ARG A 361 15.02 -2.40 1.46
CA ARG A 361 14.86 -2.22 2.91
C ARG A 361 14.13 -0.91 3.20
N VAL A 362 13.09 -0.96 4.02
CA VAL A 362 12.34 0.23 4.42
C VAL A 362 13.18 1.14 5.31
N ARG A 363 12.90 2.44 5.28
CA ARG A 363 13.63 3.45 6.05
C ARG A 363 12.64 4.43 6.68
N PRO A 364 11.95 4.04 7.77
CA PRO A 364 11.03 4.92 8.46
C PRO A 364 11.79 6.12 9.03
N LYS A 365 11.26 7.33 8.79
CA LYS A 365 11.86 8.58 9.27
C LYS A 365 10.90 9.44 10.08
N TYR A 366 9.60 9.24 9.92
CA TYR A 366 8.58 10.00 10.62
C TYR A 366 8.17 9.30 11.92
N PRO A 367 7.78 10.05 12.97
CA PRO A 367 7.28 9.45 14.22
C PRO A 367 5.88 8.85 14.07
N GLN A 368 5.18 9.17 12.98
CA GLN A 368 3.81 8.74 12.70
C GLN A 368 3.51 8.79 11.19
N THR A 369 2.43 8.14 10.78
CA THR A 369 1.88 8.19 9.41
C THR A 369 0.41 8.56 9.44
N ASP A 370 0.01 9.56 8.65
CA ASP A 370 -1.38 9.88 8.40
C ASP A 370 -1.97 8.91 7.37
N LEU A 371 -2.83 8.00 7.82
CA LEU A 371 -3.61 7.12 6.95
C LEU A 371 -4.86 7.87 6.47
N GLN A 372 -4.95 8.17 5.18
CA GLN A 372 -6.12 8.80 4.56
C GLN A 372 -6.94 7.77 3.79
N LEU A 373 -8.24 7.69 4.07
CA LEU A 373 -9.18 6.81 3.39
C LEU A 373 -10.02 7.58 2.39
N VAL A 374 -10.03 7.12 1.13
CA VAL A 374 -10.80 7.72 0.04
C VAL A 374 -11.57 6.66 -0.73
N VAL A 375 -12.61 7.07 -1.45
CA VAL A 375 -13.37 6.20 -2.34
C VAL A 375 -12.54 5.89 -3.58
N ARG A 376 -12.50 4.62 -3.97
CA ARG A 376 -11.76 4.14 -5.13
C ARG A 376 -12.25 4.82 -6.40
N GLY A 377 -11.33 5.44 -7.13
CA GLY A 377 -11.62 6.20 -8.35
C GLY A 377 -12.15 7.62 -8.10
N GLU A 378 -12.44 7.99 -6.85
CA GLU A 378 -12.99 9.29 -6.47
C GLU A 378 -12.19 9.86 -5.28
N PRO A 379 -10.93 10.28 -5.48
CA PRO A 379 -10.02 10.65 -4.39
C PRO A 379 -10.48 11.86 -3.58
N GLU A 380 -11.36 12.70 -4.14
CA GLU A 380 -11.98 13.83 -3.45
C GLU A 380 -13.02 13.38 -2.40
N GLN A 381 -13.56 12.17 -2.55
CA GLN A 381 -14.55 11.62 -1.64
C GLN A 381 -13.87 10.81 -0.54
N THR A 382 -13.96 11.34 0.68
CA THR A 382 -13.29 10.77 1.86
C THR A 382 -14.20 9.82 2.61
N ILE A 383 -13.59 8.85 3.32
CA ILE A 383 -14.32 7.86 4.12
C ILE A 383 -14.11 8.18 5.61
N ALA A 384 -15.03 8.99 6.14
CA ALA A 384 -15.05 9.41 7.53
C ALA A 384 -15.65 8.35 8.48
N GLY A 385 -15.30 8.42 9.77
CA GLY A 385 -15.91 7.62 10.84
C GLY A 385 -15.58 6.12 10.81
N SER A 386 -14.65 5.68 9.96
CA SER A 386 -14.23 4.28 9.90
C SER A 386 -13.36 3.93 11.10
N PHE A 387 -13.62 2.77 11.71
CA PHE A 387 -12.80 2.24 12.80
C PHE A 387 -11.51 1.63 12.26
N ILE A 388 -10.41 1.97 12.92
CA ILE A 388 -9.07 1.49 12.58
C ILE A 388 -8.60 0.57 13.71
N TYR A 389 -8.30 -0.68 13.36
CA TYR A 389 -7.75 -1.67 14.28
C TYR A 389 -6.34 -2.06 13.86
N ASN A 390 -5.47 -2.33 14.82
CA ASN A 390 -4.25 -3.10 14.60
C ASN A 390 -4.53 -4.57 14.86
N ARG A 391 -4.07 -5.46 13.98
CA ARG A 391 -4.00 -6.89 14.28
C ARG A 391 -2.56 -7.26 14.60
N ASP A 392 -2.32 -7.69 15.83
CA ASP A 392 -1.01 -8.16 16.26
C ASP A 392 -0.52 -9.31 15.36
N LEU A 393 0.73 -9.23 14.89
CA LEU A 393 1.27 -10.20 13.91
C LEU A 393 1.70 -11.53 14.54
N LEU A 394 1.86 -11.58 15.86
CA LEU A 394 2.22 -12.74 16.64
C LEU A 394 0.98 -13.45 17.20
N THR A 395 0.15 -12.72 17.95
CA THR A 395 -1.00 -13.28 18.69
C THR A 395 -2.29 -13.30 17.86
N GLU A 396 -2.36 -12.47 16.81
CA GLU A 396 -3.56 -12.21 16.00
C GLU A 396 -4.69 -11.45 16.72
N GLN A 397 -4.42 -10.94 17.92
CA GLN A 397 -5.35 -10.09 18.67
C GLN A 397 -5.61 -8.76 17.95
N PHE A 398 -6.83 -8.24 18.08
CA PHE A 398 -7.23 -6.97 17.51
C PHE A 398 -7.30 -5.87 18.58
N ASP A 399 -6.55 -4.80 18.35
CA ASP A 399 -6.57 -3.61 19.19
C ASP A 399 -7.20 -2.44 18.42
N LEU A 400 -8.23 -1.82 19.00
CA LEU A 400 -8.82 -0.63 18.41
C LEU A 400 -7.88 0.57 18.59
N LEU A 401 -7.41 1.14 17.48
CA LEU A 401 -6.58 2.34 17.51
C LEU A 401 -7.43 3.62 17.57
N GLY A 402 -8.54 3.66 16.83
CA GLY A 402 -9.41 4.84 16.79
C GLY A 402 -10.33 4.88 15.58
N ARG A 403 -10.71 6.09 15.16
CA ARG A 403 -11.59 6.33 14.01
C ARG A 403 -11.08 7.43 13.12
N THR A 404 -11.37 7.36 11.82
CA THR A 404 -11.07 8.46 10.89
C THR A 404 -11.91 9.70 11.17
N ASP A 405 -11.28 10.87 11.02
CA ASP A 405 -11.93 12.17 11.14
C ASP A 405 -12.84 12.48 9.92
N TRP A 406 -13.43 13.68 9.89
CA TRP A 406 -14.28 14.14 8.79
C TRP A 406 -13.55 14.26 7.44
N ARG A 407 -12.21 14.28 7.43
CA ARG A 407 -11.37 14.27 6.22
C ARG A 407 -11.01 12.84 5.80
N GLY A 408 -11.50 11.83 6.52
CA GLY A 408 -11.13 10.43 6.32
C GLY A 408 -9.70 10.11 6.78
N ILE A 409 -9.10 10.92 7.65
CA ILE A 409 -7.72 10.76 8.11
C ILE A 409 -7.68 10.18 9.52
N PHE A 410 -6.76 9.25 9.75
CA PHE A 410 -6.36 8.79 11.07
C PHE A 410 -4.83 8.72 11.17
N THR A 411 -4.27 9.30 12.23
CA THR A 411 -2.81 9.32 12.44
C THR A 411 -2.38 8.09 13.22
N ILE A 412 -1.50 7.29 12.63
CA ILE A 412 -0.97 6.05 13.20
C ILE A 412 0.44 6.32 13.74
N PRO A 413 0.66 6.30 15.06
CA PRO A 413 1.98 6.48 15.63
C PRO A 413 2.86 5.25 15.41
N VAL A 414 4.18 5.45 15.40
CA VAL A 414 5.14 4.35 15.49
C VAL A 414 4.97 3.66 16.86
N PRO A 415 4.74 2.33 16.91
CA PRO A 415 4.64 1.60 18.16
C PRO A 415 5.89 1.77 19.03
N ALA A 416 5.70 1.92 20.35
CA ALA A 416 6.80 2.06 21.30
C ALA A 416 7.57 0.74 21.54
N GLY A 417 6.89 -0.40 21.38
CA GLY A 417 7.46 -1.73 21.57
C GLY A 417 7.84 -2.40 20.25
N PRO A 418 8.76 -3.40 20.28
CA PRO A 418 9.12 -4.16 19.10
C PRO A 418 7.94 -5.00 18.63
N VAL A 419 7.60 -4.89 17.35
CA VAL A 419 6.65 -5.83 16.73
C VAL A 419 7.34 -7.18 16.58
N ARG A 420 6.63 -8.26 16.91
CA ARG A 420 7.15 -9.62 16.86
C ARG A 420 6.37 -10.45 15.84
N VAL A 421 7.05 -11.41 15.22
CA VAL A 421 6.45 -12.33 14.24
C VAL A 421 6.98 -13.74 14.44
N LEU A 422 6.22 -14.73 13.96
CA LEU A 422 6.69 -16.11 13.80
C LEU A 422 6.91 -16.41 12.31
N PRO A 423 7.94 -17.19 11.94
CA PRO A 423 8.06 -17.76 10.60
C PRO A 423 6.77 -18.42 10.13
N GLU A 424 6.37 -18.17 8.87
CA GLU A 424 5.07 -18.63 8.37
C GLU A 424 4.91 -20.15 8.43
N GLU A 425 5.98 -20.91 8.17
CA GLU A 425 5.96 -22.37 8.21
C GLU A 425 5.63 -22.89 9.63
N ILE A 426 6.26 -22.29 10.64
CA ILE A 426 6.06 -22.64 12.06
C ILE A 426 4.66 -22.23 12.50
N ARG A 427 4.24 -21.03 12.11
CA ARG A 427 2.90 -20.52 12.40
C ARG A 427 1.83 -21.44 11.81
N ALA A 428 1.95 -21.80 10.54
CA ALA A 428 1.04 -22.70 9.85
C ALA A 428 1.04 -24.12 10.47
N ALA A 429 2.19 -24.63 10.91
CA ALA A 429 2.27 -25.90 11.63
C ALA A 429 1.52 -25.86 12.97
N ARG A 430 1.70 -24.79 13.77
CA ARG A 430 1.00 -24.63 15.06
C ARG A 430 -0.51 -24.53 14.89
N PHE A 431 -0.99 -23.76 13.92
CA PHE A 431 -2.42 -23.69 13.61
C PHE A 431 -3.00 -25.02 13.16
N ARG A 432 -2.27 -25.79 12.33
CA ARG A 432 -2.71 -27.14 11.92
C ARG A 432 -2.84 -28.07 13.13
N ALA A 433 -1.82 -28.11 13.99
CA ALA A 433 -1.83 -28.94 15.20
C ALA A 433 -2.96 -28.55 16.17
N LYS A 434 -3.24 -27.24 16.34
CA LYS A 434 -4.34 -26.76 17.18
C LYS A 434 -5.70 -27.21 16.64
N ARG A 435 -5.94 -27.01 15.34
CA ARG A 435 -7.19 -27.44 14.68
C ARG A 435 -7.41 -28.94 14.72
N GLU A 436 -6.35 -29.73 14.60
CA GLU A 436 -6.44 -31.19 14.73
C GLU A 436 -6.88 -31.59 16.14
N LYS A 437 -6.33 -30.95 17.19
CA LYS A 437 -6.75 -31.18 18.58
C LYS A 437 -8.20 -30.79 18.82
N GLU A 438 -8.62 -29.61 18.36
CA GLU A 438 -10.01 -29.16 18.49
C GLU A 438 -10.99 -30.10 17.79
N LEU A 439 -10.62 -30.61 16.62
CA LEU A 439 -11.45 -31.56 15.88
C LEU A 439 -11.50 -32.93 16.58
N GLU A 440 -10.41 -33.37 17.22
CA GLU A 440 -10.40 -34.57 18.05
C GLU A 440 -11.28 -34.40 19.31
N GLU A 441 -11.23 -33.24 19.96
CA GLU A 441 -12.10 -32.91 21.10
C GLU A 441 -13.57 -32.84 20.72
N GLN A 442 -13.90 -32.23 19.57
CA GLN A 442 -15.26 -32.21 19.04
C GLN A 442 -15.76 -33.63 18.74
N ARG A 443 -14.93 -34.48 18.13
CA ARG A 443 -15.26 -35.89 17.89
C ARG A 443 -15.49 -36.65 19.20
N LYS A 444 -14.68 -36.40 20.23
CA LYS A 444 -14.87 -37.00 21.56
C LYS A 444 -16.19 -36.55 22.19
N ARG A 445 -16.52 -35.25 22.14
CA ARG A 445 -17.80 -34.71 22.64
C ARG A 445 -18.99 -35.29 21.89
N GLN A 446 -18.95 -35.35 20.55
CA GLN A 446 -20.01 -35.95 19.75
C GLN A 446 -20.17 -37.45 20.03
N ALA A 447 -19.07 -38.18 20.22
CA ALA A 447 -19.13 -39.59 20.59
C ALA A 447 -19.68 -39.81 22.01
N GLU A 448 -19.40 -38.90 22.95
CA GLU A 448 -19.96 -38.93 24.30
C GLU A 448 -21.46 -38.59 24.28
N GLU A 449 -21.87 -37.56 23.53
CA GLU A 449 -23.29 -37.21 23.32
C GLU A 449 -24.06 -38.35 22.64
N ALA A 450 -23.48 -38.99 21.61
CA ALA A 450 -24.09 -40.15 20.96
C ALA A 450 -24.19 -41.37 21.89
N ARG A 451 -23.19 -41.58 22.77
CA ARG A 451 -23.26 -42.63 23.81
C ARG A 451 -24.32 -42.32 24.87
N ARG A 452 -24.49 -41.06 25.26
CA ARG A 452 -25.56 -40.64 26.19
C ARG A 452 -26.94 -40.81 25.55
N ALA A 453 -27.12 -40.41 24.29
CA ALA A 453 -28.36 -40.62 23.55
C ALA A 453 -28.69 -42.12 23.39
N ALA A 454 -27.70 -42.95 23.07
CA ALA A 454 -27.89 -44.41 22.97
C ALA A 454 -28.17 -45.09 24.33
N ALA A 455 -27.74 -44.50 25.44
CA ALA A 455 -28.09 -44.97 26.78
C ALA A 455 -29.51 -44.54 27.20
N GLU A 456 -30.03 -43.43 26.65
CA GLU A 456 -31.40 -42.95 26.87
C GLU A 456 -32.44 -43.66 25.98
N GLU A 457 -32.04 -44.26 24.85
CA GLU A 457 -32.92 -45.07 23.97
C GLU A 457 -33.20 -46.51 24.47
N GLY A 458 -32.82 -46.84 25.71
CA GLY A 458 -32.96 -48.17 26.32
C GLY A 458 -34.31 -48.53 26.97
N GLU A 459 -35.32 -47.66 26.94
CA GLU A 459 -36.69 -47.97 27.45
C GLU A 459 -37.75 -47.88 26.33
N PRO A 460 -38.61 -48.90 26.12
CA PRO A 460 -39.58 -48.88 25.04
C PRO A 460 -40.94 -48.34 25.52
N VAL A 461 -41.38 -47.19 25.00
CA VAL A 461 -42.82 -46.85 24.96
C VAL A 461 -43.16 -46.05 23.69
N GLY A 462 -44.01 -46.64 22.85
CA GLY A 462 -45.19 -45.99 22.23
C GLY A 462 -45.04 -44.89 21.16
N ASP A 463 -45.37 -45.29 19.92
CA ASP A 463 -45.84 -44.55 18.73
C ASP A 463 -46.01 -43.00 18.70
N ALA A 464 -45.41 -42.44 17.64
CA ALA A 464 -45.79 -41.29 16.76
C ALA A 464 -45.43 -39.83 17.14
N PRO A 465 -45.22 -38.91 16.15
CA PRO A 465 -44.55 -39.05 14.85
C PRO A 465 -43.32 -38.11 14.72
N ALA A 466 -42.46 -38.42 13.75
CA ALA A 466 -41.21 -37.71 13.46
C ALA A 466 -41.42 -36.22 13.09
N ALA A 467 -40.87 -35.33 13.91
CA ALA A 467 -40.58 -33.96 13.54
C ALA A 467 -39.27 -33.91 12.72
N PRO A 468 -39.20 -33.13 11.62
CA PRO A 468 -37.96 -32.99 10.87
C PRO A 468 -36.89 -32.32 11.73
N PRO A 469 -35.60 -32.66 11.53
CA PRO A 469 -34.52 -32.07 12.31
C PRO A 469 -34.52 -30.56 12.12
N GLN A 470 -34.79 -29.85 13.21
CA GLN A 470 -34.51 -28.42 13.28
C GLN A 470 -33.01 -28.24 13.09
N GLU A 471 -32.60 -27.87 11.87
CA GLU A 471 -31.35 -27.15 11.67
C GLU A 471 -31.40 -25.93 12.57
N LYS A 472 -30.71 -26.02 13.72
CA LYS A 472 -30.34 -24.86 14.52
C LYS A 472 -29.66 -23.89 13.55
N SER A 473 -30.37 -22.82 13.21
CA SER A 473 -29.80 -21.75 12.41
C SER A 473 -28.56 -21.24 13.14
N ALA A 474 -27.43 -21.37 12.46
CA ALA A 474 -26.11 -20.93 12.88
C ALA A 474 -26.01 -19.39 12.87
N ALA A 475 -26.86 -18.73 13.64
CA ALA A 475 -26.94 -17.27 13.70
C ALA A 475 -27.37 -16.81 15.09
N SER A 476 -26.48 -17.00 16.08
CA SER A 476 -26.29 -16.14 17.26
C SER A 476 -25.42 -16.85 18.30
N THR A 477 -24.16 -17.06 17.95
CA THR A 477 -23.11 -17.18 18.97
C THR A 477 -22.02 -16.17 18.62
N SER A 478 -22.28 -14.92 18.97
CA SER A 478 -21.22 -14.00 19.37
C SER A 478 -20.44 -14.67 20.50
N SER A 479 -19.37 -15.36 20.13
CA SER A 479 -18.19 -15.77 20.92
C SER A 479 -17.45 -16.79 20.07
N GLN A 480 -16.87 -16.36 18.95
CA GLN A 480 -15.63 -16.97 18.52
C GLN A 480 -14.62 -16.58 19.61
N GLU A 481 -14.44 -17.43 20.62
CA GLU A 481 -13.16 -17.48 21.31
C GLU A 481 -12.11 -17.53 20.21
N GLN A 482 -11.39 -16.42 20.09
CA GLN A 482 -10.50 -16.17 18.98
C GLN A 482 -9.50 -17.32 18.93
N ASP A 483 -9.25 -17.83 17.73
CA ASP A 483 -8.25 -18.86 17.44
C ASP A 483 -6.85 -18.25 17.63
N LEU A 484 -6.56 -17.71 18.81
CA LEU A 484 -5.31 -17.05 19.18
C LEU A 484 -4.25 -18.13 19.37
N LEU A 485 -3.04 -17.84 18.92
CA LEU A 485 -1.88 -18.65 19.26
C LEU A 485 -1.42 -18.22 20.65
N GLU A 486 -1.44 -19.15 21.60
CA GLU A 486 -0.69 -18.99 22.85
C GLU A 486 0.80 -19.11 22.54
N VAL A 487 1.49 -17.98 22.56
CA VAL A 487 2.93 -17.89 22.35
C VAL A 487 3.51 -17.07 23.49
N ASP A 488 4.49 -17.63 24.20
CA ASP A 488 5.30 -16.87 25.14
C ASP A 488 6.39 -16.12 24.34
N PRO A 489 6.26 -14.80 24.14
CA PRO A 489 7.16 -14.07 23.26
C PRO A 489 8.59 -14.00 23.81
N ALA A 490 8.79 -14.19 25.12
CA ALA A 490 10.10 -14.09 25.76
C ALA A 490 10.92 -15.38 25.64
N ASN A 491 10.25 -16.53 25.61
CA ASN A 491 10.89 -17.84 25.71
C ASN A 491 10.82 -18.68 24.43
N ASP A 492 10.02 -18.29 23.43
CA ASP A 492 9.93 -19.01 22.17
C ASP A 492 11.11 -18.69 21.24
N PRO A 493 11.97 -19.67 20.91
CA PRO A 493 13.18 -19.43 20.11
C PRO A 493 12.90 -19.05 18.66
N HIS A 494 11.67 -19.22 18.17
CA HIS A 494 11.29 -18.91 16.80
C HIS A 494 10.71 -17.50 16.65
N VAL A 495 10.49 -16.78 17.75
CA VAL A 495 9.93 -15.44 17.71
C VAL A 495 11.00 -14.46 17.25
N VAL A 496 10.70 -13.75 16.17
CA VAL A 496 11.58 -12.74 15.59
C VAL A 496 11.05 -11.36 15.95
N ALA A 497 11.87 -10.54 16.61
CA ALA A 497 11.60 -9.13 16.80
C ALA A 497 11.97 -8.35 15.53
N LEU A 498 11.04 -7.52 15.04
CA LEU A 498 11.28 -6.69 13.87
C LEU A 498 12.04 -5.42 14.25
N ASN A 499 13.03 -5.05 13.42
CA ASN A 499 13.80 -3.81 13.54
C ASN A 499 12.98 -2.59 13.13
N PHE A 500 11.94 -2.79 12.32
CA PHE A 500 10.97 -1.76 11.92
C PHE A 500 9.54 -2.25 12.16
N PRO A 501 8.65 -1.38 12.68
CA PRO A 501 7.31 -1.80 13.10
C PRO A 501 6.41 -2.05 11.89
N LEU A 502 6.24 -3.32 11.51
CA LEU A 502 5.22 -3.71 10.52
C LEU A 502 3.87 -3.91 11.21
N MET A 503 2.85 -3.16 10.83
CA MET A 503 1.49 -3.29 11.36
C MET A 503 0.57 -3.87 10.30
N LEU A 504 -0.45 -4.63 10.74
CA LEU A 504 -1.54 -5.07 9.89
C LEU A 504 -2.82 -4.33 10.27
N VAL A 505 -3.10 -3.25 9.56
CA VAL A 505 -4.20 -2.34 9.86
C VAL A 505 -5.50 -2.85 9.23
N TYR A 506 -6.55 -2.97 10.04
CA TYR A 506 -7.89 -3.31 9.57
C TYR A 506 -8.77 -2.07 9.59
N VAL A 507 -9.36 -1.78 8.44
CA VAL A 507 -10.34 -0.71 8.30
C VAL A 507 -11.73 -1.32 8.35
N LYS A 508 -12.52 -0.95 9.35
CA LYS A 508 -13.88 -1.43 9.56
C LYS A 508 -14.86 -0.25 9.48
N ASN A 509 -15.94 -0.43 8.72
CA ASN A 509 -17.04 0.52 8.66
C ASN A 509 -18.34 -0.20 9.04
N GLY A 510 -19.06 0.29 10.05
CA GLY A 510 -20.12 -0.49 10.71
C GLY A 510 -19.59 -1.84 11.18
N ASP A 511 -20.25 -2.93 10.81
CA ASP A 511 -19.79 -4.31 11.09
C ASP A 511 -18.83 -4.91 10.05
N THR A 512 -18.58 -4.23 8.93
CA THR A 512 -17.85 -4.82 7.80
C THR A 512 -16.40 -4.35 7.75
N VAL A 513 -15.47 -5.29 7.55
CA VAL A 513 -14.07 -4.98 7.23
C VAL A 513 -13.97 -4.59 5.75
N LEU A 514 -13.58 -3.35 5.47
CA LEU A 514 -13.40 -2.83 4.12
C LEU A 514 -12.02 -3.16 3.57
N ALA A 515 -10.98 -3.12 4.41
CA ALA A 515 -9.62 -3.41 4.01
C ALA A 515 -8.76 -3.99 5.12
N LYS A 516 -7.71 -4.69 4.68
CA LYS A 516 -6.59 -5.17 5.49
C LYS A 516 -5.33 -4.62 4.85
N LEU A 517 -4.59 -3.79 5.55
CA LEU A 517 -3.55 -2.93 5.03
C LEU A 517 -2.27 -3.13 5.83
N PRO A 518 -1.35 -3.99 5.36
CA PRO A 518 0.00 -4.04 5.90
C PRO A 518 0.70 -2.70 5.70
N MET A 519 1.32 -2.13 6.72
CA MET A 519 2.07 -0.87 6.61
C MET A 519 3.17 -0.75 7.65
N VAL A 520 4.16 0.08 7.36
CA VAL A 520 5.21 0.45 8.32
C VAL A 520 4.98 1.93 8.70
N PRO A 521 4.45 2.23 9.91
CA PRO A 521 4.31 3.60 10.36
C PRO A 521 5.66 4.31 10.34
N GLY A 522 5.65 5.59 9.99
CA GLY A 522 6.85 6.39 9.86
C GLY A 522 7.56 6.28 8.51
N LEU A 523 7.16 5.33 7.64
CA LEU A 523 7.75 5.18 6.31
C LEU A 523 7.40 6.37 5.39
N ARG A 524 6.14 6.82 5.45
CA ARG A 524 5.66 8.02 4.75
C ARG A 524 4.91 8.91 5.73
N GLN A 525 4.94 10.21 5.49
CA GLN A 525 4.18 11.16 6.31
C GLN A 525 2.67 10.95 6.12
N ARG A 526 2.23 10.71 4.89
CA ARG A 526 0.84 10.39 4.54
C ARG A 526 0.79 9.21 3.58
N GLU A 527 -0.10 8.27 3.85
CA GLU A 527 -0.40 7.13 2.99
C GLU A 527 -1.91 7.12 2.66
N VAL A 528 -2.25 7.04 1.37
CA VAL A 528 -3.65 7.08 0.91
C VAL A 528 -4.13 5.68 0.55
N ALA A 529 -5.23 5.24 1.16
CA ALA A 529 -5.90 3.96 0.89
C ALA A 529 -7.21 4.19 0.13
N GLU A 530 -7.30 3.61 -1.06
CA GLU A 530 -8.51 3.63 -1.90
C GLU A 530 -9.40 2.43 -1.61
N LEU A 531 -10.58 2.68 -1.05
CA LEU A 531 -11.52 1.65 -0.62
C LEU A 531 -12.79 1.66 -1.48
N PRO A 532 -13.51 0.53 -1.58
CA PRO A 532 -14.83 0.52 -2.20
C PRO A 532 -15.77 1.51 -1.51
N ASP A 533 -16.68 2.12 -2.26
CA ASP A 533 -17.79 2.87 -1.66
C ASP A 533 -18.69 1.90 -0.90
N ASP A 534 -18.94 2.22 0.37
CA ASP A 534 -19.73 1.41 1.30
C ASP A 534 -20.91 2.21 1.91
N ARG A 535 -21.16 3.42 1.41
CA ARG A 535 -22.13 4.36 2.01
C ARG A 535 -23.56 3.79 2.01
N ARG A 536 -23.97 3.11 0.94
CA ARG A 536 -25.33 2.55 0.82
C ARG A 536 -25.54 1.38 1.75
N ARG A 537 -24.58 0.45 1.81
CA ARG A 537 -24.59 -0.65 2.77
C ARG A 537 -24.62 -0.12 4.20
N LEU A 538 -23.79 0.88 4.53
CA LEU A 538 -23.74 1.47 5.87
C LEU A 538 -25.08 2.12 6.25
N ARG A 539 -25.70 2.89 5.34
CA ARG A 539 -27.05 3.45 5.55
C ARG A 539 -28.09 2.36 5.78
N SER A 540 -28.04 1.30 4.98
CA SER A 540 -28.92 0.14 5.12
C SER A 540 -28.74 -0.57 6.47
N GLU A 541 -27.49 -0.75 6.92
CA GLU A 541 -27.18 -1.34 8.23
C GLU A 541 -27.73 -0.49 9.39
N ALA A 542 -27.50 0.83 9.35
CA ALA A 542 -28.00 1.75 10.36
C ALA A 542 -29.53 1.71 10.44
N PHE A 543 -30.20 1.68 9.28
CA PHE A 543 -31.65 1.55 9.21
C PHE A 543 -32.13 0.22 9.80
N VAL A 544 -31.55 -0.89 9.36
CA VAL A 544 -31.89 -2.24 9.82
C VAL A 544 -31.72 -2.35 11.34
N ARG A 545 -30.62 -1.85 11.90
CA ARG A 545 -30.40 -1.85 13.36
C ARG A 545 -31.44 -1.03 14.11
N GLY A 546 -31.76 0.17 13.60
CA GLY A 546 -32.84 1.00 14.18
C GLY A 546 -34.18 0.28 14.14
N PHE A 547 -34.49 -0.38 13.03
CA PHE A 547 -35.73 -1.14 12.86
C PHE A 547 -35.80 -2.37 13.77
N GLN A 548 -34.69 -3.08 13.97
CA GLN A 548 -34.61 -4.20 14.92
C GLN A 548 -34.90 -3.74 16.36
N GLY A 549 -34.37 -2.57 16.76
CA GLY A 549 -34.72 -1.95 18.04
C GLY A 549 -36.21 -1.66 18.16
N GLU A 550 -36.81 -1.07 17.12
CA GLU A 550 -38.25 -0.80 17.07
C GLU A 550 -39.08 -2.09 17.19
N VAL A 551 -38.69 -3.17 16.52
CA VAL A 551 -39.37 -4.47 16.62
C VAL A 551 -39.31 -5.03 18.05
N LEU A 552 -38.14 -4.97 18.71
CA LEU A 552 -37.98 -5.44 20.08
C LEU A 552 -38.85 -4.65 21.06
N ASP A 553 -38.89 -3.32 20.92
CA ASP A 553 -39.74 -2.45 21.73
C ASP A 553 -41.23 -2.77 21.51
N MET A 554 -41.65 -2.99 20.26
CA MET A 554 -43.02 -3.36 19.93
C MET A 554 -43.41 -4.72 20.53
N VAL A 555 -42.54 -5.72 20.45
CA VAL A 555 -42.78 -7.04 21.06
C VAL A 555 -42.91 -6.91 22.58
N GLY A 556 -42.04 -6.11 23.21
CA GLY A 556 -42.10 -5.83 24.65
C GLY A 556 -43.41 -5.14 25.06
N LEU A 557 -43.79 -4.07 24.36
CA LEU A 557 -45.03 -3.32 24.63
C LEU A 557 -46.29 -4.17 24.43
N ARG A 558 -46.35 -4.95 23.35
CA ARG A 558 -47.48 -5.84 23.07
C ARG A 558 -47.63 -6.92 24.15
N SER A 559 -46.51 -7.50 24.59
CA SER A 559 -46.48 -8.51 25.66
C SER A 559 -46.91 -7.92 27.00
N LEU A 560 -46.44 -6.71 27.34
CA LEU A 560 -46.83 -5.99 28.55
C LEU A 560 -48.34 -5.69 28.56
N LEU A 561 -48.88 -5.15 27.46
CA LEU A 561 -50.31 -4.87 27.34
C LEU A 561 -51.15 -6.14 27.42
N ALA A 562 -50.71 -7.24 26.79
CA ALA A 562 -51.38 -8.53 26.89
C ALA A 562 -51.43 -9.04 28.35
N ALA A 563 -50.33 -8.93 29.09
CA ALA A 563 -50.27 -9.28 30.51
C ALA A 563 -51.17 -8.37 31.38
N GLN A 564 -51.19 -7.06 31.12
CA GLN A 564 -52.07 -6.11 31.80
C GLN A 564 -53.55 -6.42 31.54
N ILE A 565 -53.92 -6.76 30.30
CA ILE A 565 -55.29 -7.18 29.96
C ILE A 565 -55.68 -8.42 30.76
N GLN A 566 -54.80 -9.43 30.85
CA GLN A 566 -55.04 -10.62 31.67
C GLN A 566 -55.24 -10.28 33.16
N MET A 567 -54.45 -9.35 33.69
CA MET A 567 -54.56 -8.87 35.07
C MET A 567 -55.89 -8.15 35.31
N TYR A 568 -56.23 -7.16 34.49
CA TYR A 568 -57.48 -6.39 34.64
C TYR A 568 -58.73 -7.25 34.43
N VAL A 569 -58.65 -8.25 33.56
CA VAL A 569 -59.70 -9.28 33.41
C VAL A 569 -59.90 -10.07 34.72
N LYS A 570 -58.81 -10.49 35.37
CA LYS A 570 -58.87 -11.19 36.69
C LYS A 570 -59.43 -10.29 37.79
N GLU A 571 -59.09 -9.01 37.77
CA GLU A 571 -59.58 -7.99 38.73
C GLU A 571 -61.01 -7.51 38.44
N LYS A 572 -61.62 -7.96 37.33
CA LYS A 572 -62.94 -7.53 36.82
C LYS A 572 -63.03 -6.01 36.52
N ASP A 573 -61.89 -5.34 36.32
CA ASP A 573 -61.83 -3.92 35.94
C ASP A 573 -61.99 -3.76 34.42
N ARG A 574 -63.26 -3.72 33.98
CA ARG A 574 -63.62 -3.60 32.56
C ARG A 574 -63.05 -2.35 31.90
N GLN A 575 -63.06 -1.20 32.58
CA GLN A 575 -62.63 0.07 31.98
C GLN A 575 -61.14 0.06 31.67
N ARG A 576 -60.31 -0.44 32.60
CA ARG A 576 -58.86 -0.54 32.36
C ARG A 576 -58.51 -1.64 31.36
N ALA A 577 -59.19 -2.78 31.41
CA ALA A 577 -59.01 -3.84 30.42
C ALA A 577 -59.35 -3.36 28.99
N GLU A 578 -60.45 -2.61 28.82
CA GLU A 578 -60.87 -2.05 27.54
C GLU A 578 -59.92 -0.94 27.04
N ALA A 579 -59.38 -0.12 27.95
CA ALA A 579 -58.36 0.88 27.61
C ALA A 579 -57.06 0.22 27.12
N ALA A 580 -56.56 -0.80 27.83
CA ALA A 580 -55.37 -1.55 27.44
C ALA A 580 -55.56 -2.29 26.10
N LEU A 581 -56.75 -2.87 25.86
CA LEU A 581 -57.07 -3.53 24.58
C LEU A 581 -57.13 -2.54 23.41
N ARG A 582 -57.71 -1.33 23.62
CA ARG A 582 -57.68 -0.26 22.61
C ARG A 582 -56.25 0.20 22.29
N HIS A 583 -55.37 0.25 23.29
CA HIS A 583 -53.95 0.57 23.07
C HIS A 583 -53.25 -0.53 22.27
N LEU A 584 -53.47 -1.80 22.60
CA LEU A 584 -52.88 -2.94 21.88
C LEU A 584 -53.31 -2.96 20.40
N ARG A 585 -54.56 -2.59 20.09
CA ARG A 585 -55.07 -2.48 18.71
C ARG A 585 -54.42 -1.38 17.88
N ARG A 586 -53.94 -0.31 18.52
CA ARG A 586 -53.29 0.82 17.82
C ARG A 586 -51.82 0.57 17.53
N LEU A 587 -51.21 -0.42 18.17
CA LEU A 587 -49.82 -0.76 17.92
C LEU A 587 -49.66 -1.44 16.55
N PRO A 588 -48.57 -1.14 15.81
CA PRO A 588 -48.30 -1.77 14.53
C PRO A 588 -48.35 -3.30 14.61
N ASN A 589 -48.88 -3.91 13.56
CA ASN A 589 -48.90 -5.36 13.37
C ASN A 589 -47.76 -5.83 12.46
N TYR A 590 -47.60 -7.15 12.34
CA TYR A 590 -46.60 -7.77 11.47
C TYR A 590 -46.65 -7.22 10.04
N THR A 591 -47.83 -7.14 9.43
CA THR A 591 -48.01 -6.70 8.03
C THR A 591 -47.55 -5.26 7.83
N GLU A 592 -47.96 -4.34 8.70
CA GLU A 592 -47.57 -2.93 8.63
C GLU A 592 -46.05 -2.73 8.76
N MET A 593 -45.41 -3.50 9.66
CA MET A 593 -43.95 -3.45 9.81
C MET A 593 -43.24 -4.12 8.62
N ALA A 594 -43.75 -5.22 8.09
CA ALA A 594 -43.20 -5.90 6.92
C ALA A 594 -43.25 -5.02 5.66
N ASP A 595 -44.39 -4.37 5.40
CA ASP A 595 -44.58 -3.46 4.26
C ASP A 595 -43.63 -2.25 4.36
N ARG A 596 -43.46 -1.71 5.58
CA ARG A 596 -42.51 -0.62 5.83
C ARG A 596 -41.07 -1.05 5.55
N LEU A 597 -40.68 -2.24 6.00
CA LEU A 597 -39.35 -2.80 5.77
C LEU A 597 -39.08 -3.00 4.27
N GLU A 598 -40.05 -3.53 3.53
CA GLU A 598 -39.95 -3.76 2.08
C GLU A 598 -39.85 -2.46 1.28
N ARG A 599 -40.64 -1.44 1.65
CA ARG A 599 -40.54 -0.11 1.02
C ARG A 599 -39.11 0.46 1.13
N ILE A 600 -38.49 0.31 2.30
CA ILE A 600 -37.17 0.88 2.57
C ILE A 600 -36.07 0.05 1.91
N GLN A 601 -36.22 -1.28 1.83
CA GLN A 601 -35.34 -2.13 1.03
C GLN A 601 -35.34 -1.68 -0.44
N ARG A 602 -36.52 -1.43 -1.02
CA ARG A 602 -36.63 -0.95 -2.42
C ARG A 602 -35.96 0.40 -2.62
N GLU A 603 -36.10 1.32 -1.68
CA GLU A 603 -35.43 2.63 -1.73
C GLU A 603 -33.90 2.51 -1.68
N MET A 604 -33.37 1.68 -0.78
CA MET A 604 -31.93 1.47 -0.62
C MET A 604 -31.28 0.75 -1.82
N LEU A 605 -32.06 -0.03 -2.55
CA LEU A 605 -31.64 -0.74 -3.76
C LEU A 605 -31.94 0.05 -5.05
N ASN A 606 -32.44 1.28 -4.95
CA ASN A 606 -32.71 2.10 -6.13
C ASN A 606 -31.40 2.55 -6.80
N GLU A 607 -31.23 2.14 -8.06
CA GLU A 607 -30.04 2.42 -8.88
C GLU A 607 -30.00 3.86 -9.41
N GLU A 608 -31.09 4.65 -9.27
CA GLU A 608 -31.10 6.08 -9.60
C GLU A 608 -30.04 6.87 -8.81
N ASN A 609 -29.66 6.40 -7.63
CA ASN A 609 -28.64 7.03 -6.77
C ASN A 609 -27.19 6.60 -7.12
N GLY A 610 -26.98 5.91 -8.26
CA GLY A 610 -25.69 5.36 -8.70
C GLY A 610 -25.66 3.82 -8.88
N PRO A 611 -24.63 3.25 -9.51
CA PRO A 611 -24.54 1.80 -9.75
C PRO A 611 -24.30 1.01 -8.44
N ILE A 612 -25.00 -0.12 -8.27
CA ILE A 612 -24.81 -1.04 -7.12
C ILE A 612 -24.08 -2.29 -7.60
N THR A 613 -23.03 -2.70 -6.89
CA THR A 613 -22.35 -3.97 -7.21
C THR A 613 -23.21 -5.18 -6.81
N ARG A 614 -23.15 -6.28 -7.57
CA ARG A 614 -23.90 -7.51 -7.25
C ARG A 614 -23.63 -8.03 -5.83
N SER A 615 -22.38 -7.90 -5.37
CA SER A 615 -21.97 -8.28 -4.01
C SER A 615 -22.55 -7.38 -2.93
N GLU A 616 -22.67 -6.08 -3.20
CA GLU A 616 -23.25 -5.13 -2.25
C GLU A 616 -24.76 -5.34 -2.13
N ARG A 617 -25.45 -5.51 -3.26
CA ARG A 617 -26.88 -5.87 -3.29
C ARG A 617 -27.17 -7.11 -2.46
N ALA A 618 -26.42 -8.20 -2.70
CA ALA A 618 -26.60 -9.44 -1.96
C ALA A 618 -26.37 -9.30 -0.44
N ARG A 619 -25.48 -8.39 -0.01
CA ARG A 619 -25.27 -8.09 1.42
C ARG A 619 -26.45 -7.32 2.00
N ILE A 620 -26.92 -6.29 1.29
CA ILE A 620 -28.09 -5.51 1.70
C ILE A 620 -29.31 -6.42 1.84
N ASP A 621 -29.60 -7.22 0.81
CA ASP A 621 -30.71 -8.18 0.83
C ASP A 621 -30.64 -9.13 2.04
N ARG A 622 -29.44 -9.62 2.37
CA ARG A 622 -29.24 -10.48 3.54
C ARG A 622 -29.58 -9.78 4.87
N MET A 623 -29.19 -8.51 5.02
CA MET A 623 -29.51 -7.75 6.24
C MET A 623 -31.03 -7.56 6.42
N PHE A 624 -31.73 -7.23 5.34
CA PHE A 624 -33.18 -7.10 5.35
C PHE A 624 -33.86 -8.46 5.58
N GLN A 625 -33.34 -9.55 5.00
CA GLN A 625 -33.88 -10.89 5.22
C GLN A 625 -33.76 -11.34 6.68
N ILE A 626 -32.60 -11.18 7.32
CA ILE A 626 -32.42 -11.50 8.76
C ILE A 626 -33.45 -10.74 9.61
N THR A 627 -33.73 -9.49 9.26
CA THR A 627 -34.69 -8.64 9.98
C THR A 627 -36.14 -9.08 9.73
N ARG A 628 -36.45 -9.54 8.52
CA ARG A 628 -37.74 -10.15 8.19
C ARG A 628 -37.95 -11.45 8.96
N ASP A 629 -36.93 -12.28 9.07
CA ASP A 629 -36.97 -13.53 9.85
C ASP A 629 -37.19 -13.24 11.34
N MET A 630 -36.55 -12.19 11.87
CA MET A 630 -36.77 -11.71 13.24
C MET A 630 -38.21 -11.22 13.44
N LEU A 631 -38.73 -10.40 12.53
CA LEU A 631 -40.11 -9.92 12.56
C LEU A 631 -41.09 -11.10 12.54
N GLN A 632 -40.86 -12.08 11.67
CA GLN A 632 -41.65 -13.31 11.60
C GLN A 632 -41.62 -14.08 12.92
N LYS A 633 -40.44 -14.28 13.50
CA LYS A 633 -40.26 -15.05 14.75
C LYS A 633 -40.95 -14.41 15.95
N TYR A 634 -40.88 -13.09 16.11
CA TYR A 634 -41.31 -12.42 17.34
C TYR A 634 -42.67 -11.70 17.24
N MET A 635 -43.16 -11.39 16.03
CA MET A 635 -44.41 -10.63 15.86
C MET A 635 -45.58 -11.40 15.23
N GLN A 636 -45.39 -12.65 14.77
CA GLN A 636 -46.50 -13.49 14.29
C GLN A 636 -47.40 -14.04 15.40
N ASP A 637 -47.19 -13.61 16.64
CA ASP A 637 -47.85 -14.16 17.82
C ASP A 637 -49.33 -13.69 17.90
N ASP A 638 -50.26 -14.62 18.17
CA ASP A 638 -51.72 -14.41 18.26
C ASP A 638 -52.16 -13.58 19.49
N LEU A 639 -51.26 -12.75 20.04
CA LEU A 639 -51.48 -12.02 21.28
C LEU A 639 -52.72 -11.14 21.24
N LEU A 640 -52.99 -10.47 20.12
CA LEU A 640 -54.19 -9.64 19.96
C LEU A 640 -55.47 -10.49 19.90
N PRO A 641 -55.62 -11.47 18.98
CA PRO A 641 -56.78 -12.38 18.99
C PRO A 641 -57.03 -13.05 20.35
N ARG A 642 -55.98 -13.53 21.02
CA ARG A 642 -56.08 -14.14 22.35
C ARG A 642 -56.55 -13.15 23.41
N SER A 643 -55.99 -11.94 23.43
CA SER A 643 -56.40 -10.89 24.37
C SER A 643 -57.84 -10.44 24.13
N GLU A 644 -58.29 -10.38 22.88
CA GLU A 644 -59.69 -10.11 22.54
C GLU A 644 -60.64 -11.22 23.00
N GLN A 645 -60.25 -12.47 22.78
CA GLN A 645 -61.04 -13.61 23.23
C GLN A 645 -61.18 -13.63 24.76
N LEU A 646 -60.08 -13.40 25.49
CA LEU A 646 -60.09 -13.30 26.95
C LEU A 646 -61.01 -12.17 27.44
N PHE A 647 -60.94 -10.99 26.82
CA PHE A 647 -61.81 -9.87 27.15
C PHE A 647 -63.29 -10.18 26.88
N ARG A 648 -63.61 -10.78 25.73
CA ARG A 648 -64.99 -11.18 25.37
C ARG A 648 -65.54 -12.27 26.29
N GLN A 649 -64.74 -13.24 26.68
CA GLN A 649 -65.16 -14.28 27.63
C GLN A 649 -65.47 -13.72 29.02
N ALA A 650 -64.68 -12.73 29.47
CA ALA A 650 -64.86 -12.14 30.80
C ALA A 650 -65.98 -11.09 30.88
N PHE A 651 -66.24 -10.34 29.80
CA PHE A 651 -67.13 -9.17 29.83
C PHE A 651 -68.20 -9.15 28.72
N GLY A 652 -68.23 -10.15 27.83
CA GLY A 652 -69.13 -10.21 26.66
C GLY A 652 -70.49 -10.86 26.91
N ALA A 653 -70.80 -11.26 28.15
CA ALA A 653 -72.10 -11.80 28.53
C ALA A 653 -72.97 -10.73 29.22
N GLU A 654 -73.35 -9.69 28.48
CA GLU A 654 -74.49 -8.83 28.85
C GLU A 654 -75.08 -8.19 27.57
N THR A 655 -76.00 -8.91 26.94
CA THR A 655 -77.02 -8.34 26.04
C THR A 655 -78.27 -9.22 26.20
N PRO A 656 -79.35 -8.76 26.86
CA PRO A 656 -80.57 -9.55 26.98
C PRO A 656 -81.35 -9.52 25.67
N GLN A 657 -81.68 -10.69 25.13
CA GLN A 657 -82.66 -10.84 24.05
C GLN A 657 -84.08 -10.79 24.60
N ALA A 658 -84.85 -9.85 24.03
CA ALA A 658 -86.29 -9.81 23.81
C ALA A 658 -87.23 -10.78 24.56
N THR A 659 -88.22 -10.19 25.26
CA THR A 659 -89.59 -10.72 25.34
C THR A 659 -90.54 -9.72 24.68
N GLY A 660 -91.18 -10.11 23.57
CA GLY A 660 -92.37 -9.44 23.07
C GLY A 660 -93.64 -10.22 23.47
N SER A 661 -94.67 -9.52 23.95
CA SER A 661 -96.09 -9.82 23.73
C SER A 661 -96.98 -8.83 24.49
N GLY A 662 -97.83 -8.09 23.75
CA GLY A 662 -99.25 -7.88 24.09
C GLY A 662 -99.65 -6.68 24.94
N ALA A 663 -99.90 -5.53 24.29
CA ALA A 663 -101.22 -4.88 24.22
C ALA A 663 -101.21 -3.84 23.09
#